data_AF-A0A6A5ZPG0-F1
#
_entry.id   AF-A0A6A5ZPG0-F1
#
_cell.length_a   1.000
_cell.length_b   1.000
_cell.length_c   1.000
_cell.angle_alpha   90.00
_cell.angle_beta   90.00
_cell.angle_gamma   90.00
#
_symmetry.space_group_name_H-M   'P 1'
#
loop_
_entity.id
_entity.type
_entity.pdbx_description
1 polymer ?
#
loop_
_entity_poly.entity_id
_entity_poly.type
_entity_poly.pdbx_seq_one_letter_code
_entity_poly.pdbx_strand_id
1 'polypeptide(L)'
;MVALGAGALLLSALTYLTATNAAPLAAPVAKAAASSFWLANIDHNGQAAFNQNPSGYQVFRDVQKLGAKGDGVTDDTDAINKIIADGSRCGKGCDSSTTTPALIYFPPGTYLISKPIQQYYYTQFVGDATNLPVLKASASFTGMGLIDADPYNDDGSNWFTNQNNFYRQVRNFVIDTTAVPSNVAVSGIHWQVGQATSLQNIRFEMAKGSQQNGIFMDNGSGGFMTDLTFNNGNIGAFFGNQQFTTRNLTFTGCNTAIYMNWNWLWTLKSVSITDCKVGLDMANSPTNQTVGSVLLMDTKFVNTPIGVNTSFSENSIPTSGGTLIVDNVDFTGTQTAIQDYTGKQILAGGKLVSAWAQGNALAAGAQQGRVQGDVSGAPEKPKSLLGDNGFFERAKPQYEDKAATDFVSLKSLGAKGDGKTDDTEAIQKALDGLATSKKILFVDHGAYVISKTITIPAGNNVKMVGEIWPMFMADGTAAAFKDQKNPQPLFQVGEKSGEQGTFEMSDIIITTKGAAPGAILMEWNINESTPGAAGLWDTHFRIGGFAGTELQSDKCAKNPNATHGANEECIGSFMQLHITTKSSGYFENVWLWTADHELDLADHGQIDIYNGRGMLVESQGPVWLWGTASEHSQLVQYQFSGAQDIFYGAIQTETPYYQPNPTAAVPFTKNDKYFDPDFSNTKDASAWAVRILNSSNIWGYGSGTYSFFQNYEQTCVNTQDCQTDIIQVDDSTKVNLFGISTKASVNMITVGGQGVAKDADNRSNFCATLAIFAQP
;
A
#
# COMPACT_ATOMS: atom_id res chain seq x y z
N MET A 1 16.23 85.10 16.58
CA MET A 1 17.39 85.00 17.49
C MET A 1 18.38 84.06 16.80
N VAL A 2 19.40 84.53 16.08
CA VAL A 2 20.74 84.99 16.58
C VAL A 2 21.32 83.90 17.49
N ALA A 3 22.45 83.22 17.27
CA ALA A 3 23.71 83.45 16.52
C ALA A 3 24.41 82.07 16.29
N LEU A 4 25.06 81.78 15.13
CA LEU A 4 26.53 81.82 14.85
C LEU A 4 27.39 81.12 15.92
N GLY A 5 28.25 80.13 15.67
CA GLY A 5 29.26 79.82 14.63
C GLY A 5 30.16 78.68 15.20
N ALA A 6 31.24 78.14 14.63
CA ALA A 6 31.98 78.25 13.38
C ALA A 6 33.04 77.11 13.36
N GLY A 7 33.51 76.74 12.16
CA GLY A 7 34.80 76.06 11.93
C GLY A 7 34.75 74.53 11.79
N ALA A 8 35.49 73.88 10.90
CA ALA A 8 36.38 74.29 9.81
C ALA A 8 36.61 73.05 8.90
N LEU A 9 36.94 73.29 7.62
CA LEU A 9 37.33 72.29 6.62
C LEU A 9 38.56 71.48 7.03
N LEU A 10 38.61 70.21 6.64
CA LEU A 10 39.84 69.52 6.23
C LEU A 10 39.54 68.40 5.23
N LEU A 11 40.20 68.48 4.07
CA LEU A 11 40.30 67.47 3.02
C LEU A 11 40.86 66.15 3.58
N SER A 12 40.28 65.02 3.20
CA SER A 12 40.96 63.71 3.27
C SER A 12 40.59 62.85 2.07
N ALA A 13 41.62 62.34 1.41
CA ALA A 13 41.61 61.54 0.20
C ALA A 13 40.81 60.22 0.34
N LEU A 14 40.05 59.87 -0.70
CA LEU A 14 39.51 58.52 -0.87
C LEU A 14 40.62 57.59 -1.37
N THR A 15 41.09 56.71 -0.51
CA THR A 15 41.76 55.46 -0.90
C THR A 15 40.71 54.35 -1.00
N TYR A 16 40.54 53.79 -2.20
CA TYR A 16 39.78 52.56 -2.43
C TYR A 16 40.53 51.38 -1.80
N LEU A 17 40.00 50.83 -0.71
CA LEU A 17 40.35 49.52 -0.18
C LEU A 17 39.23 48.54 -0.54
N THR A 18 39.53 47.59 -1.41
CA THR A 18 38.68 46.43 -1.70
C THR A 18 38.59 45.56 -0.45
N ALA A 19 37.42 45.55 0.21
CA ALA A 19 37.12 44.60 1.26
C ALA A 19 36.90 43.21 0.63
N THR A 20 37.81 42.28 0.88
CA THR A 20 37.57 40.86 0.68
C THR A 20 36.52 40.42 1.69
N ASN A 21 35.29 40.12 1.23
CA ASN A 21 34.28 39.50 2.08
C ASN A 21 34.80 38.13 2.53
N ALA A 22 35.06 37.99 3.84
CA ALA A 22 35.30 36.71 4.46
C ALA A 22 34.06 35.82 4.26
N ALA A 23 34.30 34.56 3.90
CA ALA A 23 33.26 33.55 3.82
C ALA A 23 32.49 33.45 5.17
N PRO A 24 31.17 33.22 5.16
CA PRO A 24 30.42 33.03 6.39
C PRO A 24 30.99 31.84 7.15
N LEU A 25 31.36 32.06 8.41
CA LEU A 25 31.76 31.01 9.35
C LEU A 25 30.61 30.01 9.48
N ALA A 26 30.91 28.73 9.31
CA ALA A 26 29.98 27.64 9.54
C ALA A 26 29.38 27.76 10.95
N ALA A 27 28.05 27.71 11.05
CA ALA A 27 27.38 27.61 12.34
C ALA A 27 27.86 26.33 13.06
N PRO A 28 28.04 26.35 14.39
CA PRO A 28 28.45 25.17 15.13
C PRO A 28 27.38 24.08 14.96
N VAL A 29 27.79 22.91 14.50
CA VAL A 29 26.93 21.73 14.37
C VAL A 29 26.42 21.38 15.77
N ALA A 30 25.12 21.53 15.99
CA ALA A 30 24.49 21.15 17.24
C ALA A 30 24.72 19.65 17.48
N LYS A 31 25.21 19.30 18.66
CA LYS A 31 25.32 17.90 19.11
C LYS A 31 23.93 17.26 19.00
N ALA A 32 23.83 16.10 18.35
CA ALA A 32 22.56 15.39 18.18
C ALA A 32 21.85 15.27 19.53
N ALA A 33 20.64 15.86 19.63
CA ALA A 33 19.79 15.67 20.79
C ALA A 33 19.38 14.20 20.86
N ALA A 34 19.32 13.62 22.07
CA ALA A 34 18.77 12.28 22.24
C ALA A 34 17.33 12.25 21.71
N SER A 35 17.00 11.23 20.90
CA SER A 35 15.66 11.05 20.35
C SER A 35 14.62 10.90 21.46
N SER A 36 13.51 11.63 21.35
CA SER A 36 12.31 11.43 22.17
C SER A 36 11.32 10.44 21.56
N PHE A 37 11.54 9.98 20.33
CA PHE A 37 10.68 9.01 19.69
C PHE A 37 10.78 7.67 20.44
N TRP A 38 9.64 7.07 20.79
CA TRP A 38 9.59 5.87 21.63
C TRP A 38 10.41 4.71 21.06
N LEU A 39 10.42 4.56 19.72
CA LEU A 39 11.12 3.47 19.03
C LEU A 39 12.63 3.50 19.25
N ALA A 40 13.22 4.67 19.53
CA ALA A 40 14.65 4.77 19.81
C ALA A 40 15.04 4.22 21.20
N ASN A 41 14.07 4.15 22.10
CA ASN A 41 14.27 4.02 23.55
C ASN A 41 13.55 2.80 24.15
N ILE A 42 12.68 2.13 23.40
CA ILE A 42 12.05 0.89 23.84
C ILE A 42 13.08 -0.25 23.87
N ASP A 43 12.87 -1.22 24.75
CA ASP A 43 13.69 -2.43 24.75
C ASP A 43 13.37 -3.27 23.50
N HIS A 44 14.39 -3.59 22.72
CA HIS A 44 14.27 -4.40 21.52
C HIS A 44 14.60 -5.86 21.81
N ASN A 45 13.56 -6.69 21.98
CA ASN A 45 13.69 -8.13 22.24
C ASN A 45 13.20 -9.00 21.06
N GLY A 46 13.06 -8.39 19.88
CA GLY A 46 12.69 -9.08 18.66
C GLY A 46 13.66 -10.20 18.27
N GLN A 47 13.09 -11.28 17.72
CA GLN A 47 13.84 -12.45 17.25
C GLN A 47 13.20 -12.99 15.97
N ALA A 48 13.99 -13.15 14.92
CA ALA A 48 13.56 -13.82 13.69
C ALA A 48 13.48 -15.34 13.93
N ALA A 49 12.31 -15.82 14.37
CA ALA A 49 12.11 -17.18 14.88
C ALA A 49 12.58 -18.31 13.93
N PHE A 50 12.43 -18.09 12.63
CA PHE A 50 12.77 -19.07 11.59
C PHE A 50 14.09 -18.75 10.86
N ASN A 51 14.87 -17.78 11.36
CA ASN A 51 16.23 -17.56 10.89
C ASN A 51 17.12 -18.78 11.23
N GLN A 52 18.20 -18.99 10.48
CA GLN A 52 19.17 -20.06 10.78
C GLN A 52 19.92 -19.84 12.10
N ASN A 53 20.02 -18.58 12.57
CA ASN A 53 20.62 -18.20 13.84
C ASN A 53 19.74 -17.18 14.60
N PRO A 54 18.57 -17.59 15.13
CA PRO A 54 17.62 -16.66 15.73
C PRO A 54 18.19 -15.84 16.89
N SER A 55 19.08 -16.41 17.72
CA SER A 55 19.65 -15.72 18.88
C SER A 55 20.79 -14.76 18.53
N GLY A 56 21.45 -14.96 17.39
CA GLY A 56 22.53 -14.08 16.91
C GLY A 56 22.10 -13.08 15.84
N TYR A 57 20.87 -13.18 15.32
CA TYR A 57 20.36 -12.28 14.30
C TYR A 57 19.77 -11.01 14.91
N GLN A 58 20.26 -9.85 14.49
CA GLN A 58 19.79 -8.55 14.97
C GLN A 58 18.69 -7.98 14.05
N VAL A 59 17.45 -7.90 14.58
CA VAL A 59 16.28 -7.34 13.88
C VAL A 59 16.31 -5.81 13.86
N PHE A 60 16.43 -5.18 15.03
CA PHE A 60 16.49 -3.73 15.17
C PHE A 60 17.93 -3.20 15.09
N ARG A 61 18.16 -2.20 14.24
CA ARG A 61 19.50 -1.65 13.97
C ARG A 61 19.45 -0.13 13.97
N ASP A 62 20.05 0.49 14.99
CA ASP A 62 20.24 1.93 15.06
C ASP A 62 21.54 2.32 14.33
N VAL A 63 21.42 3.11 13.27
CA VAL A 63 22.57 3.40 12.40
C VAL A 63 23.69 4.16 13.12
N GLN A 64 23.38 5.03 14.08
CA GLN A 64 24.39 5.80 14.81
C GLN A 64 25.10 4.95 15.85
N LYS A 65 24.36 4.10 16.58
CA LYS A 65 24.95 3.14 17.52
C LYS A 65 25.89 2.15 16.82
N LEU A 66 25.66 1.89 15.53
CA LEU A 66 26.44 0.97 14.71
C LEU A 66 27.48 1.63 13.80
N GLY A 67 27.64 2.97 13.86
CA GLY A 67 28.83 3.65 13.35
C GLY A 67 28.60 4.82 12.39
N ALA A 68 27.39 5.01 11.86
CA ALA A 68 27.04 6.21 11.09
C ALA A 68 27.17 7.46 11.98
N LYS A 69 27.60 8.59 11.42
CA LYS A 69 27.84 9.82 12.17
C LYS A 69 26.63 10.73 12.23
N GLY A 70 25.87 10.84 11.14
CA GLY A 70 24.72 11.74 11.06
C GLY A 70 25.10 13.22 11.26
N ASP A 71 26.33 13.60 10.94
CA ASP A 71 26.88 14.95 11.17
C ASP A 71 26.81 15.88 9.94
N GLY A 72 26.37 15.36 8.79
CA GLY A 72 26.25 16.04 7.51
C GLY A 72 27.57 16.28 6.78
N VAL A 73 28.67 15.73 7.29
CA VAL A 73 30.03 15.94 6.77
C VAL A 73 30.71 14.61 6.45
N THR A 74 30.60 13.65 7.36
CA THR A 74 31.10 12.29 7.17
C THR A 74 30.19 11.57 6.18
N ASP A 75 30.79 10.95 5.16
CA ASP A 75 30.06 10.09 4.24
C ASP A 75 29.65 8.80 4.97
N ASP A 76 28.36 8.66 5.23
CA ASP A 76 27.78 7.54 5.98
C ASP A 76 27.33 6.39 5.08
N THR A 77 27.54 6.48 3.75
CA THR A 77 27.03 5.51 2.77
C THR A 77 27.45 4.08 3.08
N ASP A 78 28.76 3.84 3.22
CA ASP A 78 29.31 2.50 3.42
C ASP A 78 28.95 1.94 4.81
N ALA A 79 28.88 2.81 5.82
CA ALA A 79 28.48 2.43 7.17
C ALA A 79 27.02 1.96 7.17
N ILE A 80 26.11 2.73 6.58
CA ILE A 80 24.68 2.40 6.50
C ILE A 80 24.46 1.14 5.66
N ASN A 81 25.07 1.03 4.47
CA ASN A 81 24.94 -0.17 3.64
C ASN A 81 25.47 -1.43 4.33
N LYS A 82 26.57 -1.33 5.08
CA LYS A 82 27.08 -2.44 5.89
C LYS A 82 26.08 -2.84 6.98
N ILE A 83 25.47 -1.87 7.67
CA ILE A 83 24.46 -2.12 8.71
C ILE A 83 23.21 -2.78 8.11
N ILE A 84 22.81 -2.39 6.90
CA ILE A 84 21.66 -2.99 6.21
C ILE A 84 21.94 -4.43 5.81
N ALA A 85 23.16 -4.73 5.34
CA ALA A 85 23.53 -6.06 4.87
C ALA A 85 23.87 -7.06 6.00
N ASP A 86 24.15 -6.57 7.21
CA ASP A 86 24.61 -7.40 8.34
C ASP A 86 23.66 -8.56 8.68
N GLY A 87 24.21 -9.70 9.12
CA GLY A 87 23.41 -10.88 9.44
C GLY A 87 22.97 -11.73 8.24
N SER A 88 23.75 -11.75 7.15
CA SER A 88 23.54 -12.60 5.96
C SER A 88 22.14 -12.48 5.35
N ARG A 89 21.71 -11.25 5.10
CA ARG A 89 20.36 -10.94 4.61
C ARG A 89 20.19 -11.17 3.11
N CYS A 90 18.93 -11.18 2.67
CA CYS A 90 18.55 -11.27 1.27
C CYS A 90 18.86 -9.97 0.49
N GLY A 91 20.02 -9.96 -0.17
CA GLY A 91 20.47 -8.92 -1.09
C GLY A 91 20.74 -9.48 -2.48
N LYS A 92 21.78 -8.99 -3.16
CA LYS A 92 22.16 -9.44 -4.51
C LYS A 92 22.22 -10.97 -4.63
N GLY A 93 21.48 -11.54 -5.57
CA GLY A 93 21.46 -12.98 -5.86
C GLY A 93 20.53 -13.81 -4.97
N CYS A 94 19.77 -13.16 -4.10
CA CYS A 94 18.65 -13.75 -3.35
C CYS A 94 17.34 -13.23 -3.95
N ASP A 95 16.39 -14.11 -4.26
CA ASP A 95 15.10 -13.75 -4.87
C ASP A 95 14.17 -13.07 -3.85
N SER A 96 13.98 -13.72 -2.69
CA SER A 96 13.11 -13.25 -1.61
C SER A 96 13.50 -13.92 -0.28
N SER A 97 13.06 -13.34 0.84
CA SER A 97 13.19 -13.97 2.17
C SER A 97 12.27 -13.34 3.20
N THR A 98 11.74 -14.16 4.09
CA THR A 98 10.97 -13.72 5.27
C THR A 98 11.71 -13.96 6.59
N THR A 99 12.82 -14.69 6.55
CA THR A 99 13.60 -15.07 7.74
C THR A 99 14.69 -14.08 8.13
N THR A 100 14.90 -13.02 7.33
CA THR A 100 15.93 -11.99 7.55
C THR A 100 15.38 -10.55 7.63
N PRO A 101 14.38 -10.27 8.49
CA PRO A 101 13.76 -8.95 8.62
C PRO A 101 14.70 -7.95 9.29
N ALA A 102 14.78 -6.71 8.77
CA ALA A 102 15.51 -5.64 9.46
C ALA A 102 14.73 -4.33 9.57
N LEU A 103 14.60 -3.83 10.80
CA LEU A 103 14.17 -2.47 11.09
C LEU A 103 15.42 -1.60 11.28
N ILE A 104 15.72 -0.79 10.27
CA ILE A 104 16.85 0.14 10.29
C ILE A 104 16.35 1.49 10.78
N TYR A 105 16.73 1.84 12.00
CA TYR A 105 16.35 3.09 12.64
C TYR A 105 17.40 4.18 12.42
N PHE A 106 16.93 5.37 12.03
CA PHE A 106 17.74 6.56 11.79
C PHE A 106 17.40 7.62 12.85
N PRO A 107 18.24 7.79 13.89
CA PRO A 107 18.09 8.89 14.83
C PRO A 107 18.20 10.26 14.15
N PRO A 108 17.75 11.34 14.80
CA PRO A 108 17.90 12.69 14.26
C PRO A 108 19.35 13.01 13.89
N GLY A 109 19.54 13.58 12.70
CA GLY A 109 20.86 13.89 12.15
C GLY A 109 20.81 14.10 10.64
N THR A 110 21.94 14.47 10.06
CA THR A 110 22.12 14.57 8.61
C THR A 110 23.12 13.52 8.16
N TYR A 111 22.67 12.55 7.38
CA TYR A 111 23.50 11.48 6.86
C TYR A 111 23.92 11.86 5.45
N LEU A 112 25.19 12.21 5.25
CA LEU A 112 25.73 12.52 3.93
C LEU A 112 25.97 11.21 3.16
N ILE A 113 25.40 11.11 1.97
CA ILE A 113 25.41 9.90 1.14
C ILE A 113 25.96 10.22 -0.25
N SER A 114 26.90 9.42 -0.76
CA SER A 114 27.51 9.58 -2.08
C SER A 114 27.11 8.53 -3.12
N LYS A 115 26.48 7.43 -2.68
CA LYS A 115 25.94 6.37 -3.55
C LYS A 115 24.65 5.82 -2.95
N PRO A 116 23.81 5.10 -3.70
CA PRO A 116 22.55 4.59 -3.15
C PRO A 116 22.75 3.77 -1.88
N ILE A 117 21.87 4.00 -0.91
CA ILE A 117 21.63 3.08 0.19
C ILE A 117 20.72 1.97 -0.34
N GLN A 118 21.22 0.75 -0.34
CA GLN A 118 20.57 -0.41 -0.90
C GLN A 118 19.57 -0.97 0.11
N GLN A 119 18.27 -0.83 -0.14
CA GLN A 119 17.27 -1.44 0.72
C GLN A 119 17.14 -2.92 0.35
N TYR A 120 17.71 -3.80 1.18
CA TYR A 120 17.59 -5.25 1.02
C TYR A 120 16.14 -5.71 1.19
N TYR A 121 15.82 -6.93 0.77
CA TYR A 121 14.46 -7.50 0.90
C TYR A 121 14.00 -7.50 2.36
N TYR A 122 12.69 -7.36 2.62
CA TYR A 122 12.11 -7.37 3.97
C TYR A 122 12.74 -6.34 4.95
N THR A 123 12.79 -5.07 4.53
CA THR A 123 13.44 -4.00 5.30
C THR A 123 12.51 -2.82 5.54
N GLN A 124 12.51 -2.30 6.76
CA GLN A 124 11.93 -1.00 7.09
C GLN A 124 13.04 0.02 7.35
N PHE A 125 13.04 1.13 6.63
CA PHE A 125 13.81 2.32 7.00
C PHE A 125 12.90 3.25 7.79
N VAL A 126 13.24 3.47 9.06
CA VAL A 126 12.42 4.25 9.99
C VAL A 126 13.26 5.38 10.54
N GLY A 127 13.02 6.60 10.05
CA GLY A 127 13.56 7.79 10.67
C GLY A 127 12.80 8.14 11.95
N ASP A 128 13.43 8.97 12.78
CA ASP A 128 12.78 9.60 13.91
C ASP A 128 11.59 10.45 13.48
N ALA A 129 10.39 10.11 13.96
CA ALA A 129 9.15 10.82 13.60
C ALA A 129 9.00 12.19 14.30
N THR A 130 9.72 12.43 15.40
CA THR A 130 9.68 13.69 16.16
C THR A 130 10.66 14.74 15.65
N ASN A 131 11.76 14.31 15.03
CA ASN A 131 12.73 15.15 14.36
C ASN A 131 13.36 14.41 13.17
N LEU A 132 12.78 14.62 11.98
CA LEU A 132 13.10 13.86 10.78
C LEU A 132 14.60 13.89 10.46
N PRO A 133 15.28 12.73 10.36
CA PRO A 133 16.63 12.67 9.83
C PRO A 133 16.67 13.10 8.35
N VAL A 134 17.80 13.68 7.96
CA VAL A 134 18.06 14.11 6.58
C VAL A 134 18.98 13.11 5.91
N LEU A 135 18.53 12.48 4.83
CA LEU A 135 19.41 11.79 3.88
C LEU A 135 19.87 12.82 2.84
N LYS A 136 21.13 13.23 2.92
CA LYS A 136 21.69 14.30 2.09
C LYS A 136 22.57 13.71 1.00
N ALA A 137 22.21 13.93 -0.26
CA ALA A 137 23.08 13.61 -1.37
C ALA A 137 24.34 14.50 -1.33
N SER A 138 25.51 13.91 -1.48
CA SER A 138 26.74 14.67 -1.76
C SER A 138 26.66 15.32 -3.15
N ALA A 139 27.43 16.38 -3.38
CA ALA A 139 27.46 17.04 -4.69
C ALA A 139 27.98 16.13 -5.82
N SER A 140 28.75 15.10 -5.47
CA SER A 140 29.27 14.09 -6.41
C SER A 140 28.47 12.78 -6.38
N PHE A 141 27.24 12.79 -5.86
CA PHE A 141 26.43 11.58 -5.78
C PHE A 141 26.27 10.91 -7.15
N THR A 142 26.38 9.59 -7.19
CA THR A 142 26.14 8.78 -8.38
C THR A 142 25.23 7.60 -8.05
N GLY A 143 24.12 7.44 -8.76
CA GLY A 143 23.17 6.35 -8.58
C GLY A 143 21.76 6.71 -9.03
N MET A 144 20.86 5.72 -9.05
CA MET A 144 19.48 5.89 -9.51
C MET A 144 18.62 6.70 -8.52
N GLY A 145 18.70 6.36 -7.23
CA GLY A 145 18.09 7.09 -6.13
C GLY A 145 18.95 7.04 -4.87
N LEU A 146 18.73 7.95 -3.91
CA LEU A 146 19.44 7.91 -2.61
C LEU A 146 19.08 6.64 -1.85
N ILE A 147 17.82 6.22 -1.94
CA ILE A 147 17.36 4.89 -1.54
C ILE A 147 17.04 4.11 -2.81
N ASP A 148 17.55 2.89 -2.89
CA ASP A 148 17.27 1.97 -3.99
C ASP A 148 16.62 0.68 -3.44
N ALA A 149 15.34 0.48 -3.77
CA ALA A 149 14.56 -0.66 -3.31
C ALA A 149 14.71 -1.91 -4.20
N ASP A 150 15.25 -1.75 -5.42
CA ASP A 150 15.49 -2.87 -6.32
C ASP A 150 16.65 -2.56 -7.29
N PRO A 151 17.89 -2.81 -6.86
CA PRO A 151 19.05 -2.34 -7.60
C PRO A 151 19.24 -3.11 -8.91
N TYR A 152 19.72 -2.40 -9.93
CA TYR A 152 20.10 -3.02 -11.20
C TYR A 152 21.53 -3.57 -11.15
N ASN A 153 21.71 -4.76 -11.71
CA ASN A 153 23.00 -5.31 -12.08
C ASN A 153 23.50 -4.69 -13.39
N ASP A 154 24.79 -4.88 -13.69
CA ASP A 154 25.43 -4.34 -14.90
C ASP A 154 24.83 -4.89 -16.21
N ASP A 155 24.12 -6.02 -16.16
CA ASP A 155 23.41 -6.62 -17.30
C ASP A 155 21.97 -6.12 -17.46
N GLY A 156 21.52 -5.23 -16.58
CA GLY A 156 20.15 -4.70 -16.57
C GLY A 156 19.13 -5.59 -15.87
N SER A 157 19.53 -6.71 -15.26
CA SER A 157 18.66 -7.48 -14.37
C SER A 157 18.54 -6.81 -13.00
N ASN A 158 17.36 -6.89 -12.39
CA ASN A 158 17.13 -6.45 -11.02
C ASN A 158 17.66 -7.45 -9.99
N TRP A 159 17.83 -7.01 -8.74
CA TRP A 159 18.14 -7.92 -7.64
C TRP A 159 16.93 -8.79 -7.31
N PHE A 160 15.74 -8.22 -7.37
CA PHE A 160 14.48 -8.88 -7.06
C PHE A 160 13.57 -8.84 -8.29
N THR A 161 12.68 -9.83 -8.43
CA THR A 161 11.58 -9.69 -9.37
C THR A 161 10.65 -8.59 -8.84
N ASN A 162 10.42 -7.52 -9.60
CA ASN A 162 9.70 -6.33 -9.11
C ASN A 162 8.27 -6.66 -8.59
N GLN A 163 7.57 -7.60 -9.21
CA GLN A 163 6.26 -8.07 -8.76
C GLN A 163 6.34 -8.83 -7.43
N ASN A 164 7.50 -9.41 -7.10
CA ASN A 164 7.74 -10.15 -5.85
C ASN A 164 8.47 -9.32 -4.79
N ASN A 165 8.71 -8.02 -5.04
CA ASN A 165 9.51 -7.18 -4.16
C ASN A 165 8.69 -6.60 -2.98
N PHE A 166 8.28 -7.49 -2.07
CA PHE A 166 7.32 -7.25 -0.98
C PHE A 166 7.95 -6.72 0.32
N TYR A 167 7.09 -6.35 1.28
CA TYR A 167 7.42 -6.11 2.70
C TYR A 167 8.51 -5.05 2.92
N ARG A 168 8.23 -3.81 2.48
CA ARG A 168 9.16 -2.68 2.57
C ARG A 168 8.51 -1.44 3.13
N GLN A 169 9.22 -0.70 3.97
CA GLN A 169 8.78 0.63 4.38
C GLN A 169 9.93 1.63 4.31
N VAL A 170 9.61 2.86 3.92
CA VAL A 170 10.44 4.03 4.21
C VAL A 170 9.54 5.06 4.85
N ARG A 171 9.88 5.48 6.07
CA ARG A 171 9.09 6.48 6.79
C ARG A 171 9.93 7.46 7.58
N ASN A 172 9.44 8.71 7.65
CA ASN A 172 9.99 9.80 8.46
C ASN A 172 11.38 10.29 7.98
N PHE A 173 11.47 10.82 6.76
CA PHE A 173 12.74 11.35 6.25
C PHE A 173 12.58 12.71 5.57
N VAL A 174 13.64 13.52 5.66
CA VAL A 174 13.92 14.50 4.62
C VAL A 174 14.92 13.88 3.66
N ILE A 175 14.60 13.83 2.37
CA ILE A 175 15.49 13.36 1.31
C ILE A 175 15.93 14.58 0.51
N ASP A 176 17.20 14.94 0.61
CA ASP A 176 17.73 16.20 0.09
C ASP A 176 18.75 15.95 -1.02
N THR A 177 18.37 16.28 -2.26
CA THR A 177 19.21 16.17 -3.45
C THR A 177 19.74 17.53 -3.93
N THR A 178 19.47 18.62 -3.20
CA THR A 178 19.78 20.00 -3.63
C THR A 178 21.26 20.29 -3.86
N ALA A 179 22.17 19.49 -3.28
CA ALA A 179 23.61 19.65 -3.50
C ALA A 179 24.11 19.03 -4.81
N VAL A 180 23.33 18.12 -5.41
CA VAL A 180 23.66 17.54 -6.72
C VAL A 180 23.50 18.63 -7.79
N PRO A 181 24.45 18.80 -8.74
CA PRO A 181 24.35 19.81 -9.78
C PRO A 181 23.02 19.76 -10.53
N SER A 182 22.41 20.93 -10.78
CA SER A 182 21.03 21.00 -11.28
C SER A 182 20.83 20.38 -12.67
N ASN A 183 21.89 20.19 -13.45
CA ASN A 183 21.85 19.53 -14.76
C ASN A 183 22.00 17.99 -14.68
N VAL A 184 22.21 17.43 -13.50
CA VAL A 184 22.31 15.98 -13.27
C VAL A 184 20.95 15.45 -12.81
N ALA A 185 20.47 14.42 -13.49
CA ALA A 185 19.29 13.68 -13.06
C ALA A 185 19.65 12.74 -11.90
N VAL A 186 18.92 12.86 -10.80
CA VAL A 186 19.00 11.97 -9.63
C VAL A 186 17.63 11.92 -9.00
N SER A 187 17.26 10.76 -8.45
CA SER A 187 16.00 10.60 -7.73
C SER A 187 16.23 10.56 -6.22
N GLY A 188 15.23 10.94 -5.43
CA GLY A 188 15.24 10.69 -3.99
C GLY A 188 15.15 9.20 -3.70
N ILE A 189 14.13 8.52 -4.25
CA ILE A 189 13.91 7.09 -4.06
C ILE A 189 13.68 6.42 -5.41
N HIS A 190 14.39 5.32 -5.68
CA HIS A 190 13.99 4.31 -6.67
C HIS A 190 13.04 3.31 -5.98
N TRP A 191 11.75 3.39 -6.29
CA TRP A 191 10.68 2.67 -5.58
C TRP A 191 10.00 1.61 -6.45
N GLN A 192 10.77 0.68 -6.99
CA GLN A 192 10.27 -0.46 -7.75
C GLN A 192 9.90 -1.60 -6.79
N VAL A 193 8.60 -1.77 -6.50
CA VAL A 193 8.11 -2.62 -5.40
C VAL A 193 6.80 -3.37 -5.73
N GLY A 194 6.55 -4.44 -4.98
CA GLY A 194 5.28 -5.19 -4.93
C GLY A 194 4.35 -4.74 -3.78
N GLN A 195 3.40 -5.61 -3.40
CA GLN A 195 2.45 -5.41 -2.30
C GLN A 195 3.11 -5.38 -0.90
N ALA A 196 2.33 -4.98 0.11
CA ALA A 196 2.79 -4.78 1.50
C ALA A 196 4.01 -3.83 1.59
N THR A 197 3.97 -2.78 0.78
CA THR A 197 5.00 -1.74 0.78
C THR A 197 4.40 -0.36 1.02
N SER A 198 5.11 0.49 1.76
CA SER A 198 4.65 1.85 2.05
C SER A 198 5.75 2.90 2.09
N LEU A 199 5.40 4.10 1.59
CA LEU A 199 6.11 5.36 1.85
C LEU A 199 5.22 6.24 2.73
N GLN A 200 5.76 6.75 3.83
CA GLN A 200 5.01 7.58 4.78
C GLN A 200 5.84 8.75 5.32
N ASN A 201 5.28 9.96 5.37
CA ASN A 201 5.91 11.10 6.05
C ASN A 201 7.33 11.39 5.52
N ILE A 202 7.44 11.64 4.21
CA ILE A 202 8.72 11.92 3.55
C ILE A 202 8.67 13.28 2.87
N ARG A 203 9.69 14.11 3.11
CA ARG A 203 9.88 15.40 2.45
C ARG A 203 11.06 15.34 1.48
N PHE A 204 10.79 15.56 0.21
CA PHE A 204 11.79 15.60 -0.86
C PHE A 204 12.20 17.05 -1.12
N GLU A 205 13.48 17.37 -0.89
CA GLU A 205 14.08 18.67 -1.17
C GLU A 205 14.92 18.58 -2.44
N MET A 206 14.45 19.22 -3.51
CA MET A 206 15.14 19.26 -4.80
C MET A 206 15.49 20.69 -5.18
N ALA A 207 16.52 20.85 -6.00
CA ALA A 207 16.91 22.16 -6.52
C ALA A 207 15.89 22.67 -7.55
N LYS A 208 15.57 23.96 -7.49
CA LYS A 208 14.64 24.63 -8.43
C LYS A 208 15.19 24.64 -9.85
N GLY A 209 14.37 24.25 -10.83
CA GLY A 209 14.76 24.21 -12.23
C GLY A 209 15.83 23.15 -12.56
N SER A 210 16.01 22.16 -11.69
CA SER A 210 16.95 21.05 -11.89
C SER A 210 16.35 19.91 -12.73
N GLN A 211 17.15 18.87 -12.98
CA GLN A 211 16.76 17.57 -13.57
C GLN A 211 16.41 16.52 -12.50
N GLN A 212 16.29 16.91 -11.23
CA GLN A 212 16.12 16.01 -10.10
C GLN A 212 14.66 15.55 -9.98
N ASN A 213 14.47 14.34 -9.47
CA ASN A 213 13.15 13.76 -9.24
C ASN A 213 12.98 13.36 -7.76
N GLY A 214 11.76 13.40 -7.23
CA GLY A 214 11.50 12.90 -5.88
C GLY A 214 11.48 11.38 -5.86
N ILE A 215 10.50 10.79 -6.54
CA ILE A 215 10.38 9.34 -6.73
C ILE A 215 10.63 9.01 -8.20
N PHE A 216 11.39 7.94 -8.43
CA PHE A 216 11.45 7.22 -9.68
C PHE A 216 10.94 5.80 -9.47
N MET A 217 9.85 5.47 -10.15
CA MET A 217 9.26 4.14 -10.18
C MET A 217 9.01 3.80 -11.63
N ASP A 218 9.74 2.82 -12.14
CA ASP A 218 9.69 2.37 -13.52
C ASP A 218 8.70 1.22 -13.73
N ASN A 219 8.51 0.32 -12.76
CA ASN A 219 7.51 -0.76 -12.74
C ASN A 219 7.25 -1.28 -11.29
N GLY A 220 6.45 -2.35 -11.19
CA GLY A 220 6.12 -3.05 -9.93
C GLY A 220 4.66 -3.51 -9.89
N SER A 221 4.23 -4.07 -8.75
CA SER A 221 2.83 -4.45 -8.44
C SER A 221 2.42 -3.88 -7.09
N GLY A 222 2.24 -2.58 -7.10
CA GLY A 222 2.38 -1.73 -5.95
C GLY A 222 1.17 -1.65 -5.04
N GLY A 223 1.49 -1.03 -3.90
CA GLY A 223 0.68 -0.89 -2.71
C GLY A 223 0.37 0.58 -2.39
N PHE A 224 0.95 1.12 -1.32
CA PHE A 224 0.41 2.32 -0.68
C PHE A 224 1.43 3.46 -0.43
N MET A 225 1.04 4.71 -0.61
CA MET A 225 1.85 5.87 -0.16
C MET A 225 0.99 6.92 0.52
N THR A 226 1.53 7.56 1.55
CA THR A 226 0.84 8.68 2.18
C THR A 226 1.77 9.73 2.78
N ASP A 227 1.24 10.94 2.97
CA ASP A 227 1.90 12.03 3.69
C ASP A 227 3.26 12.41 3.08
N LEU A 228 3.32 12.59 1.76
CA LEU A 228 4.56 12.94 1.06
C LEU A 228 4.56 14.40 0.62
N THR A 229 5.70 15.07 0.76
CA THR A 229 5.89 16.46 0.34
C THR A 229 7.06 16.58 -0.63
N PHE A 230 6.85 17.23 -1.77
CA PHE A 230 7.83 17.39 -2.84
C PHE A 230 8.07 18.87 -3.10
N ASN A 231 9.31 19.32 -2.91
CA ASN A 231 9.72 20.70 -3.11
C ASN A 231 10.66 20.83 -4.31
N ASN A 232 10.20 21.56 -5.32
CA ASN A 232 10.86 21.84 -6.59
C ASN A 232 11.17 20.59 -7.43
N GLY A 233 12.33 20.55 -8.11
CA GLY A 233 12.71 19.46 -9.00
C GLY A 233 12.09 19.54 -10.40
N ASN A 234 12.52 18.61 -11.26
CA ASN A 234 11.90 18.39 -12.55
C ASN A 234 10.55 17.68 -12.37
N ILE A 235 10.59 16.48 -11.79
CA ILE A 235 9.40 15.66 -11.56
C ILE A 235 9.26 15.40 -10.06
N GLY A 236 8.12 15.73 -9.47
CA GLY A 236 7.83 15.36 -8.09
C GLY A 236 7.87 13.83 -7.93
N ALA A 237 7.00 13.14 -8.67
CA ALA A 237 7.00 11.69 -8.76
C ALA A 237 6.82 11.18 -10.20
N PHE A 238 7.77 10.34 -10.63
CA PHE A 238 7.67 9.56 -11.87
C PHE A 238 7.14 8.18 -11.51
N PHE A 239 5.97 7.83 -12.03
CA PHE A 239 5.24 6.62 -11.65
C PHE A 239 4.99 5.69 -12.84
N GLY A 240 5.38 4.43 -12.68
CA GLY A 240 5.11 3.32 -13.58
C GLY A 240 4.85 2.07 -12.76
N ASN A 241 3.63 1.53 -12.77
CA ASN A 241 3.27 0.36 -11.95
C ASN A 241 1.96 -0.27 -12.39
N GLN A 242 1.72 -1.57 -12.12
CA GLN A 242 0.41 -2.19 -12.37
C GLN A 242 -0.71 -1.40 -11.67
N GLN A 243 -0.60 -1.25 -10.35
CA GLN A 243 -1.53 -0.47 -9.55
C GLN A 243 -0.88 0.20 -8.35
N PHE A 244 -1.51 1.27 -7.86
CA PHE A 244 -1.13 1.89 -6.59
C PHE A 244 -2.29 2.70 -6.00
N THR A 245 -2.25 2.88 -4.68
CA THR A 245 -3.07 3.87 -3.97
C THR A 245 -2.15 4.87 -3.29
N THR A 246 -2.36 6.16 -3.55
CA THR A 246 -1.53 7.22 -2.97
C THR A 246 -2.40 8.38 -2.51
N ARG A 247 -2.26 8.80 -1.25
CA ARG A 247 -3.08 9.88 -0.68
C ARG A 247 -2.29 10.89 0.16
N ASN A 248 -2.82 12.10 0.30
CA ASN A 248 -2.16 13.20 1.03
C ASN A 248 -0.74 13.50 0.52
N LEU A 249 -0.67 13.94 -0.75
CA LEU A 249 0.59 14.31 -1.39
C LEU A 249 0.62 15.83 -1.65
N THR A 250 1.73 16.49 -1.31
CA THR A 250 1.92 17.92 -1.55
C THR A 250 3.07 18.16 -2.51
N PHE A 251 2.84 18.90 -3.59
CA PHE A 251 3.84 19.27 -4.58
C PHE A 251 3.94 20.78 -4.68
N THR A 252 5.15 21.34 -4.54
CA THR A 252 5.40 22.78 -4.63
C THR A 252 6.55 23.07 -5.57
N GLY A 253 6.30 23.82 -6.65
CA GLY A 253 7.36 24.33 -7.52
C GLY A 253 8.02 23.33 -8.48
N CYS A 254 7.45 22.12 -8.65
CA CYS A 254 7.92 21.13 -9.62
C CYS A 254 7.69 21.60 -11.06
N ASN A 255 8.49 21.16 -12.05
CA ASN A 255 8.04 21.32 -13.44
C ASN A 255 6.76 20.51 -13.67
N THR A 256 6.81 19.21 -13.39
CA THR A 256 5.66 18.32 -13.38
C THR A 256 5.51 17.73 -11.99
N ALA A 257 4.34 17.88 -11.35
CA ALA A 257 4.12 17.31 -10.02
C ALA A 257 4.11 15.76 -10.11
N ILE A 258 3.25 15.21 -10.97
CA ILE A 258 3.10 13.77 -11.17
C ILE A 258 3.25 13.46 -12.66
N TYR A 259 4.24 12.65 -13.00
CA TYR A 259 4.39 12.07 -14.34
C TYR A 259 3.99 10.59 -14.29
N MET A 260 2.83 10.27 -14.84
CA MET A 260 2.33 8.90 -14.94
C MET A 260 2.83 8.28 -16.24
N ASN A 261 3.91 7.51 -16.15
CA ASN A 261 4.58 6.87 -17.28
C ASN A 261 3.76 5.72 -17.87
N TRP A 262 3.27 4.81 -17.02
CA TRP A 262 2.36 3.73 -17.38
C TRP A 262 1.64 3.21 -16.13
N ASN A 263 0.43 2.68 -16.30
CA ASN A 263 -0.22 1.90 -15.25
C ASN A 263 -1.33 1.00 -15.80
N TRP A 264 -1.92 0.15 -14.98
CA TRP A 264 -3.27 -0.39 -15.26
C TRP A 264 -4.34 0.41 -14.51
N LEU A 265 -4.04 0.81 -13.28
CA LEU A 265 -4.94 1.55 -12.40
C LEU A 265 -4.16 2.37 -11.36
N TRP A 266 -4.58 3.60 -11.07
CA TRP A 266 -4.00 4.35 -9.94
C TRP A 266 -5.04 5.24 -9.28
N THR A 267 -5.15 5.16 -7.95
CA THR A 267 -6.02 6.05 -7.17
C THR A 267 -5.19 7.09 -6.43
N LEU A 268 -5.42 8.36 -6.77
CA LEU A 268 -4.80 9.56 -6.19
C LEU A 268 -5.85 10.33 -5.39
N LYS A 269 -5.61 10.58 -4.11
CA LYS A 269 -6.53 11.34 -3.25
C LYS A 269 -5.83 12.41 -2.43
N SER A 270 -6.52 13.53 -2.18
CA SER A 270 -6.05 14.58 -1.28
C SER A 270 -4.69 15.11 -1.70
N VAL A 271 -4.56 15.40 -3.00
CA VAL A 271 -3.33 15.93 -3.58
C VAL A 271 -3.39 17.46 -3.60
N SER A 272 -2.32 18.12 -3.15
CA SER A 272 -2.17 19.58 -3.21
C SER A 272 -1.02 19.95 -4.13
N ILE A 273 -1.28 20.71 -5.19
CA ILE A 273 -0.30 21.07 -6.21
C ILE A 273 -0.22 22.59 -6.32
N THR A 274 0.94 23.15 -6.00
CA THR A 274 1.18 24.60 -5.94
C THR A 274 2.37 25.00 -6.79
N ASP A 275 2.23 26.07 -7.58
CA ASP A 275 3.30 26.68 -8.38
C ASP A 275 4.03 25.69 -9.32
N CYS A 276 3.33 24.64 -9.78
CA CYS A 276 3.88 23.67 -10.74
C CYS A 276 3.56 24.09 -12.18
N LYS A 277 4.27 23.60 -13.20
CA LYS A 277 3.88 23.88 -14.61
C LYS A 277 2.76 22.96 -15.07
N VAL A 278 2.86 21.68 -14.73
CA VAL A 278 1.84 20.66 -14.99
C VAL A 278 1.57 19.91 -13.69
N GLY A 279 0.30 19.67 -13.40
CA GLY A 279 -0.15 18.84 -12.30
C GLY A 279 0.09 17.36 -12.54
N LEU A 280 -0.85 16.73 -13.23
CA LEU A 280 -0.78 15.33 -13.66
C LEU A 280 -0.52 15.26 -15.16
N ASP A 281 0.61 14.67 -15.54
CA ASP A 281 0.88 14.29 -16.93
C ASP A 281 0.66 12.78 -17.08
N MET A 282 -0.41 12.41 -17.78
CA MET A 282 -0.76 11.03 -18.11
C MET A 282 -0.85 10.83 -19.64
N ALA A 283 -0.21 11.71 -20.41
CA ALA A 283 -0.29 11.71 -21.87
C ALA A 283 0.80 10.86 -22.55
N ASN A 284 1.54 10.03 -21.81
CA ASN A 284 2.66 9.28 -22.35
C ASN A 284 2.25 8.36 -23.52
N SER A 285 3.11 8.27 -24.54
CA SER A 285 2.90 7.49 -25.76
C SER A 285 1.53 7.74 -26.43
N PRO A 286 1.23 8.96 -26.91
CA PRO A 286 -0.12 9.36 -27.33
C PRO A 286 -0.74 8.51 -28.44
N THR A 287 0.07 7.88 -29.31
CA THR A 287 -0.42 6.98 -30.37
C THR A 287 -0.71 5.56 -29.89
N ASN A 288 -0.22 5.19 -28.71
CA ASN A 288 -0.44 3.90 -28.06
C ASN A 288 -0.30 4.07 -26.54
N GLN A 289 -1.38 4.53 -25.92
CA GLN A 289 -1.36 5.02 -24.54
C GLN A 289 -0.88 3.93 -23.57
N THR A 290 0.10 4.28 -22.75
CA THR A 290 0.68 3.37 -21.74
C THR A 290 0.02 3.51 -20.38
N VAL A 291 -0.75 4.57 -20.13
CA VAL A 291 -1.54 4.75 -18.90
C VAL A 291 -2.90 4.09 -19.09
N GLY A 292 -3.29 3.18 -18.21
CA GLY A 292 -4.56 2.50 -18.24
C GLY A 292 -5.66 3.37 -17.65
N SER A 293 -5.57 3.67 -16.35
CA SER A 293 -6.52 4.53 -15.66
C SER A 293 -5.93 5.30 -14.49
N VAL A 294 -6.46 6.50 -14.25
CA VAL A 294 -6.16 7.33 -13.07
C VAL A 294 -7.46 7.85 -12.46
N LEU A 295 -7.60 7.76 -11.14
CA LEU A 295 -8.66 8.42 -10.39
C LEU A 295 -8.03 9.53 -9.56
N LEU A 296 -8.42 10.77 -9.81
CA LEU A 296 -7.93 11.97 -9.14
C LEU A 296 -9.05 12.55 -8.26
N MET A 297 -8.87 12.43 -6.95
CA MET A 297 -9.90 12.73 -5.95
C MET A 297 -9.43 13.82 -4.99
N ASP A 298 -10.36 14.66 -4.53
CA ASP A 298 -10.18 15.60 -3.42
C ASP A 298 -8.91 16.48 -3.56
N THR A 299 -8.61 16.86 -4.80
CA THR A 299 -7.32 17.48 -5.18
C THR A 299 -7.46 18.98 -5.36
N LYS A 300 -6.41 19.73 -5.04
CA LYS A 300 -6.38 21.19 -5.17
C LYS A 300 -5.18 21.67 -5.97
N PHE A 301 -5.43 22.53 -6.95
CA PHE A 301 -4.41 23.21 -7.74
C PHE A 301 -4.35 24.70 -7.38
N VAL A 302 -3.13 25.21 -7.18
CA VAL A 302 -2.85 26.63 -6.95
C VAL A 302 -1.73 27.06 -7.89
N ASN A 303 -1.92 28.17 -8.62
CA ASN A 303 -0.93 28.74 -9.54
C ASN A 303 -0.29 27.72 -10.50
N THR A 304 -1.08 26.76 -10.99
CA THR A 304 -0.60 25.66 -11.83
C THR A 304 -1.36 25.73 -13.15
N PRO A 305 -0.75 26.22 -14.26
CA PRO A 305 -1.50 26.58 -15.46
C PRO A 305 -2.21 25.39 -16.12
N ILE A 306 -1.63 24.19 -16.03
CA ILE A 306 -2.20 22.95 -16.59
C ILE A 306 -2.45 21.96 -15.45
N GLY A 307 -3.72 21.62 -15.22
CA GLY A 307 -4.14 20.63 -14.22
C GLY A 307 -3.77 19.21 -14.65
N VAL A 308 -4.41 18.71 -15.71
CA VAL A 308 -4.19 17.36 -16.26
C VAL A 308 -3.89 17.42 -17.76
N ASN A 309 -2.88 16.67 -18.19
CA ASN A 309 -2.54 16.44 -19.59
C ASN A 309 -2.81 14.96 -19.94
N THR A 310 -3.63 14.72 -20.98
CA THR A 310 -4.10 13.36 -21.33
C THR A 310 -3.99 13.08 -22.84
N SER A 311 -3.81 11.80 -23.20
CA SER A 311 -3.82 11.34 -24.60
C SER A 311 -5.16 10.75 -25.06
N PHE A 312 -6.13 10.65 -24.15
CA PHE A 312 -7.47 10.17 -24.47
C PHE A 312 -8.18 11.12 -25.44
N SER A 313 -8.78 10.54 -26.48
CA SER A 313 -9.61 11.23 -27.46
C SER A 313 -10.58 10.24 -28.10
N GLU A 314 -11.60 10.68 -28.83
CA GLU A 314 -12.59 9.79 -29.47
C GLU A 314 -12.00 8.64 -30.29
N ASN A 315 -10.77 8.78 -30.79
CA ASN A 315 -10.06 7.79 -31.60
C ASN A 315 -8.76 7.27 -30.95
N SER A 316 -8.54 7.49 -29.66
CA SER A 316 -7.31 7.05 -28.99
C SER A 316 -7.23 5.52 -28.91
N ILE A 317 -5.99 5.01 -28.95
CA ILE A 317 -5.67 3.59 -28.86
C ILE A 317 -4.80 3.36 -27.62
N PRO A 318 -5.07 2.31 -26.84
CA PRO A 318 -6.27 1.47 -26.86
C PRO A 318 -7.54 2.24 -26.49
N THR A 319 -8.71 1.70 -26.85
CA THR A 319 -10.01 2.40 -26.79
C THR A 319 -10.32 2.98 -25.40
N SER A 320 -10.05 2.24 -24.33
CA SER A 320 -10.27 2.69 -22.95
C SER A 320 -8.98 3.11 -22.21
N GLY A 321 -7.83 3.02 -22.88
CA GLY A 321 -6.56 3.52 -22.34
C GLY A 321 -6.64 5.02 -22.09
N GLY A 322 -5.98 5.50 -21.03
CA GLY A 322 -6.06 6.87 -20.57
C GLY A 322 -7.38 7.20 -19.86
N THR A 323 -8.09 6.21 -19.32
CA THR A 323 -9.30 6.47 -18.51
C THR A 323 -8.97 7.42 -17.34
N LEU A 324 -9.80 8.43 -17.12
CA LEU A 324 -9.60 9.40 -16.04
C LEU A 324 -10.93 9.65 -15.32
N ILE A 325 -10.90 9.55 -13.99
CA ILE A 325 -11.98 9.98 -13.10
C ILE A 325 -11.48 11.18 -12.31
N VAL A 326 -12.26 12.25 -12.29
CA VAL A 326 -12.02 13.46 -11.51
C VAL A 326 -13.20 13.62 -10.57
N ASP A 327 -12.94 13.62 -9.27
CA ASP A 327 -13.99 13.74 -8.25
C ASP A 327 -13.56 14.74 -7.17
N ASN A 328 -14.37 15.78 -6.96
CA ASN A 328 -14.12 16.87 -6.01
C ASN A 328 -12.72 17.50 -6.19
N VAL A 329 -12.43 18.00 -7.39
CA VAL A 329 -11.11 18.58 -7.72
C VAL A 329 -11.21 20.08 -7.98
N ASP A 330 -10.48 20.86 -7.18
CA ASP A 330 -10.42 22.31 -7.26
C ASP A 330 -9.38 22.77 -8.29
N PHE A 331 -9.88 23.13 -9.48
CA PHE A 331 -9.10 23.72 -10.57
C PHE A 331 -9.17 25.26 -10.58
N THR A 332 -9.59 25.92 -9.49
CA THR A 332 -9.67 27.40 -9.45
C THR A 332 -8.32 28.07 -9.68
N GLY A 333 -7.22 27.42 -9.27
CA GLY A 333 -5.86 27.87 -9.50
C GLY A 333 -5.24 27.45 -10.84
N THR A 334 -6.01 26.92 -11.78
CA THR A 334 -5.53 26.54 -13.13
C THR A 334 -6.17 27.37 -14.24
N GLN A 335 -5.45 27.53 -15.36
CA GLN A 335 -6.01 28.09 -16.59
C GLN A 335 -6.76 27.01 -17.37
N THR A 336 -6.11 25.87 -17.55
CA THR A 336 -6.67 24.69 -18.22
C THR A 336 -6.74 23.55 -17.21
N ALA A 337 -7.97 23.12 -16.86
CA ALA A 337 -8.15 21.99 -15.97
C ALA A 337 -7.68 20.69 -16.62
N ILE A 338 -8.10 20.45 -17.87
CA ILE A 338 -7.75 19.26 -18.64
C ILE A 338 -7.45 19.68 -20.08
N GLN A 339 -6.33 19.22 -20.63
CA GLN A 339 -5.97 19.37 -22.04
C GLN A 339 -5.57 18.03 -22.67
N ASP A 340 -5.64 17.97 -23.99
CA ASP A 340 -5.03 16.87 -24.73
C ASP A 340 -3.51 17.04 -24.89
N TYR A 341 -2.84 15.96 -25.32
CA TYR A 341 -1.39 15.91 -25.54
C TYR A 341 -0.86 16.92 -26.56
N THR A 342 -1.72 17.57 -27.36
CA THR A 342 -1.34 18.64 -28.31
C THR A 342 -1.42 20.03 -27.68
N GLY A 343 -1.92 20.14 -26.44
CA GLY A 343 -2.17 21.39 -25.73
C GLY A 343 -3.56 21.97 -25.97
N LYS A 344 -4.46 21.24 -26.65
CA LYS A 344 -5.84 21.71 -26.85
C LYS A 344 -6.63 21.52 -25.57
N GLN A 345 -7.32 22.57 -25.14
CA GLN A 345 -8.19 22.53 -23.96
C GLN A 345 -9.38 21.57 -24.15
N ILE A 346 -9.55 20.66 -23.19
CA ILE A 346 -10.72 19.77 -23.05
C ILE A 346 -11.68 20.35 -22.02
N LEU A 347 -11.15 20.77 -20.86
CA LEU A 347 -11.91 21.36 -19.76
C LEU A 347 -11.22 22.65 -19.29
N ALA A 348 -11.97 23.76 -19.28
CA ALA A 348 -11.49 25.03 -18.74
C ALA A 348 -11.25 24.93 -17.22
N GLY A 349 -10.21 25.61 -16.73
CA GLY A 349 -9.96 25.78 -15.30
C GLY A 349 -10.88 26.82 -14.64
N GLY A 350 -10.44 27.36 -13.50
CA GLY A 350 -11.14 28.44 -12.80
C GLY A 350 -12.38 27.99 -12.00
N LYS A 351 -12.57 26.69 -11.76
CA LYS A 351 -13.73 26.14 -11.06
C LYS A 351 -13.40 24.88 -10.25
N LEU A 352 -14.20 24.62 -9.23
CA LEU A 352 -14.32 23.29 -8.62
C LEU A 352 -15.08 22.37 -9.59
N VAL A 353 -14.53 21.18 -9.84
CA VAL A 353 -15.17 20.12 -10.62
C VAL A 353 -15.64 19.04 -9.64
N SER A 354 -16.96 18.88 -9.52
CA SER A 354 -17.54 17.89 -8.62
C SER A 354 -17.34 16.46 -9.12
N ALA A 355 -17.60 16.21 -10.41
CA ALA A 355 -17.40 14.92 -11.04
C ALA A 355 -17.21 15.09 -12.56
N TRP A 356 -16.16 14.50 -13.12
CA TRP A 356 -15.86 14.46 -14.55
C TRP A 356 -15.19 13.15 -14.89
N ALA A 357 -15.46 12.61 -16.07
CA ALA A 357 -14.87 11.34 -16.50
C ALA A 357 -14.51 11.33 -17.99
N GLN A 358 -13.49 10.54 -18.32
CA GLN A 358 -13.27 10.03 -19.67
C GLN A 358 -13.00 8.54 -19.64
N GLY A 359 -13.55 7.82 -20.62
CA GLY A 359 -13.47 6.36 -20.74
C GLY A 359 -14.83 5.78 -21.12
N ASN A 360 -15.02 4.47 -20.94
CA ASN A 360 -16.32 3.85 -21.15
C ASN A 360 -17.17 3.88 -19.88
N ALA A 361 -18.47 4.13 -20.00
CA ALA A 361 -19.41 4.19 -18.90
C ALA A 361 -20.63 3.30 -19.17
N LEU A 362 -21.12 2.63 -18.14
CA LEU A 362 -22.34 1.82 -18.13
C LEU A 362 -23.20 2.22 -16.92
N ALA A 363 -24.26 2.98 -17.16
CA ALA A 363 -25.23 3.36 -16.14
C ALA A 363 -26.46 2.44 -16.16
N ALA A 364 -27.21 2.42 -15.06
CA ALA A 364 -28.45 1.68 -14.91
C ALA A 364 -29.42 1.89 -16.07
N GLY A 365 -29.82 0.81 -16.74
CA GLY A 365 -30.76 0.85 -17.87
C GLY A 365 -30.23 1.50 -19.15
N ALA A 366 -28.95 1.91 -19.19
CA ALA A 366 -28.31 2.50 -20.35
C ALA A 366 -27.49 1.47 -21.14
N GLN A 367 -27.14 1.82 -22.38
CA GLN A 367 -26.11 1.10 -23.14
C GLN A 367 -24.73 1.62 -22.76
N GLN A 368 -23.73 0.75 -22.76
CA GLN A 368 -22.34 1.17 -22.55
C GLN A 368 -21.92 2.15 -23.65
N GLY A 369 -21.21 3.21 -23.28
CA GLY A 369 -20.72 4.20 -24.25
C GLY A 369 -19.48 4.94 -23.77
N ARG A 370 -18.75 5.50 -24.73
CA ARG A 370 -17.58 6.33 -24.46
C ARG A 370 -18.02 7.73 -24.00
N VAL A 371 -17.41 8.23 -22.94
CA VAL A 371 -17.66 9.55 -22.36
C VAL A 371 -16.37 10.37 -22.28
N GLN A 372 -16.50 11.70 -22.32
CA GLN A 372 -15.46 12.67 -22.00
C GLN A 372 -16.15 13.98 -21.58
N GLY A 373 -16.42 14.15 -20.29
CA GLY A 373 -17.26 15.26 -19.83
C GLY A 373 -17.65 15.20 -18.36
N ASP A 374 -18.42 16.21 -17.95
CA ASP A 374 -19.01 16.27 -16.61
C ASP A 374 -19.94 15.07 -16.38
N VAL A 375 -19.86 14.47 -15.19
CA VAL A 375 -20.75 13.39 -14.78
C VAL A 375 -21.94 14.01 -14.05
N SER A 376 -23.15 13.75 -14.55
CA SER A 376 -24.39 14.26 -13.97
C SER A 376 -25.21 13.14 -13.33
N GLY A 377 -25.99 13.47 -12.30
CA GLY A 377 -26.90 12.51 -11.66
C GLY A 377 -26.23 11.49 -10.73
N ALA A 378 -24.97 11.72 -10.31
CA ALA A 378 -24.35 10.89 -9.28
C ALA A 378 -25.13 11.00 -7.95
N PRO A 379 -25.38 9.88 -7.25
CA PRO A 379 -26.04 9.92 -5.95
C PRO A 379 -25.19 10.68 -4.92
N GLU A 380 -25.81 11.15 -3.83
CA GLU A 380 -25.05 11.71 -2.72
C GLU A 380 -24.18 10.63 -2.06
N LYS A 381 -22.91 10.95 -1.83
CA LYS A 381 -22.01 10.09 -1.04
C LYS A 381 -22.56 9.97 0.39
N PRO A 382 -22.60 8.76 0.99
CA PRO A 382 -23.06 8.56 2.35
C PRO A 382 -22.26 9.41 3.34
N LYS A 383 -22.94 10.19 4.17
CA LYS A 383 -22.28 11.08 5.14
C LYS A 383 -21.40 10.33 6.15
N SER A 384 -21.74 9.07 6.43
CA SER A 384 -20.97 8.15 7.27
C SER A 384 -19.56 7.88 6.73
N LEU A 385 -19.38 7.92 5.40
CA LEU A 385 -18.11 7.66 4.73
C LEU A 385 -17.23 8.90 4.55
N LEU A 386 -17.75 10.10 4.84
CA LEU A 386 -17.08 11.37 4.58
C LEU A 386 -16.29 11.87 5.79
N GLY A 387 -15.10 12.40 5.54
CA GLY A 387 -14.30 13.20 6.47
C GLY A 387 -14.33 14.69 6.08
N ASP A 388 -13.30 15.43 6.50
CA ASP A 388 -13.22 16.88 6.25
C ASP A 388 -13.04 17.22 4.76
N ASN A 389 -12.36 16.36 4.00
CA ASN A 389 -12.05 16.56 2.58
C ASN A 389 -12.36 15.31 1.76
N GLY A 390 -13.66 15.05 1.55
CA GLY A 390 -14.15 13.90 0.79
C GLY A 390 -14.26 12.65 1.63
N PHE A 391 -13.89 11.48 1.08
CA PHE A 391 -13.89 10.23 1.85
C PHE A 391 -12.90 10.32 3.03
N PHE A 392 -13.29 9.76 4.17
CA PHE A 392 -12.47 9.76 5.38
C PHE A 392 -11.15 9.02 5.15
N GLU A 393 -10.07 9.59 5.69
CA GLU A 393 -8.72 9.05 5.62
C GLU A 393 -8.00 9.28 6.95
N ARG A 394 -7.11 8.34 7.30
CA ARG A 394 -6.29 8.37 8.50
C ARG A 394 -5.00 7.59 8.25
N ALA A 395 -3.86 8.26 8.36
CA ALA A 395 -2.56 7.62 8.25
C ALA A 395 -2.24 6.66 9.39
N LYS A 396 -1.34 5.71 9.12
CA LYS A 396 -0.79 4.80 10.12
C LYS A 396 -0.30 5.58 11.33
N PRO A 397 -0.87 5.34 12.53
CA PRO A 397 -0.42 6.01 13.74
C PRO A 397 1.02 5.59 14.08
N GLN A 398 1.89 6.56 14.35
CA GLN A 398 3.27 6.28 14.79
C GLN A 398 3.50 6.59 16.27
N TYR A 399 2.51 7.19 16.95
CA TYR A 399 2.53 7.49 18.38
C TYR A 399 3.68 8.42 18.79
N GLU A 400 3.93 9.44 17.97
CA GLU A 400 5.01 10.41 18.12
C GLU A 400 4.95 11.18 19.46
N ASP A 401 3.75 11.28 20.04
CA ASP A 401 3.49 11.94 21.33
C ASP A 401 3.69 11.03 22.56
N LYS A 402 4.04 9.75 22.35
CA LYS A 402 4.21 8.75 23.42
C LYS A 402 5.67 8.53 23.76
N ALA A 403 5.93 8.28 25.04
CA ALA A 403 7.23 7.84 25.53
C ALA A 403 7.33 6.32 25.48
N ALA A 404 8.55 5.76 25.48
CA ALA A 404 8.76 4.30 25.52
C ALA A 404 8.07 3.62 26.72
N THR A 405 7.90 4.34 27.85
CA THR A 405 7.20 3.83 29.04
C THR A 405 5.69 3.65 28.86
N ASP A 406 5.10 4.29 27.85
CA ASP A 406 3.69 4.13 27.47
C ASP A 406 3.45 2.83 26.70
N PHE A 407 4.54 2.12 26.35
CA PHE A 407 4.49 0.81 25.71
C PHE A 407 4.73 -0.30 26.72
N VAL A 408 4.30 -1.50 26.35
CA VAL A 408 4.64 -2.75 27.03
C VAL A 408 4.97 -3.82 25.99
N SER A 409 6.12 -4.47 26.15
CA SER A 409 6.56 -5.56 25.27
C SER A 409 5.74 -6.82 25.53
N LEU A 410 5.28 -7.48 24.46
CA LEU A 410 4.55 -8.74 24.53
C LEU A 410 5.44 -9.86 25.11
N LYS A 411 6.72 -9.92 24.74
CA LYS A 411 7.67 -10.90 25.32
C LYS A 411 7.90 -10.67 26.81
N SER A 412 7.96 -9.41 27.24
CA SER A 412 8.06 -9.05 28.66
C SER A 412 6.84 -9.49 29.47
N LEU A 413 5.68 -9.68 28.81
CA LEU A 413 4.45 -10.21 29.41
C LEU A 413 4.35 -11.75 29.37
N GLY A 414 5.36 -12.43 28.84
CA GLY A 414 5.53 -13.88 28.97
C GLY A 414 5.47 -14.66 27.66
N ALA A 415 5.05 -14.04 26.55
CA ALA A 415 5.04 -14.69 25.24
C ALA A 415 6.48 -14.99 24.77
N LYS A 416 6.66 -16.07 24.01
CA LYS A 416 7.97 -16.49 23.50
C LYS A 416 8.23 -15.96 22.09
N GLY A 417 7.25 -16.07 21.20
CA GLY A 417 7.39 -15.69 19.81
C GLY A 417 8.44 -16.54 19.07
N ASP A 418 8.58 -17.82 19.43
CA ASP A 418 9.61 -18.74 18.93
C ASP A 418 9.13 -19.69 17.82
N GLY A 419 7.88 -19.53 17.37
CA GLY A 419 7.23 -20.34 16.33
C GLY A 419 6.82 -21.74 16.79
N LYS A 420 6.92 -22.04 18.09
CA LYS A 420 6.70 -23.38 18.65
C LYS A 420 5.86 -23.38 19.92
N THR A 421 6.18 -22.50 20.87
CA THR A 421 5.46 -22.37 22.13
C THR A 421 4.07 -21.83 21.87
N ASP A 422 3.06 -22.44 22.49
CA ASP A 422 1.71 -21.92 22.51
C ASP A 422 1.67 -20.64 23.37
N ASP A 423 1.57 -19.49 22.70
CA ASP A 423 1.57 -18.17 23.31
C ASP A 423 0.15 -17.66 23.62
N THR A 424 -0.89 -18.48 23.41
CA THR A 424 -2.29 -18.07 23.50
C THR A 424 -2.62 -17.42 24.84
N GLU A 425 -2.24 -18.06 25.96
CA GLU A 425 -2.55 -17.53 27.29
C GLU A 425 -1.78 -16.25 27.61
N ALA A 426 -0.53 -16.15 27.15
CA ALA A 426 0.29 -14.95 27.34
C ALA A 426 -0.27 -13.76 26.55
N ILE A 427 -0.70 -13.99 25.31
CA ILE A 427 -1.30 -12.97 24.44
C ILE A 427 -2.64 -12.50 25.01
N GLN A 428 -3.54 -13.43 25.37
CA GLN A 428 -4.83 -13.07 25.96
C GLN A 428 -4.63 -12.22 27.23
N LYS A 429 -3.76 -12.67 28.14
CA LYS A 429 -3.45 -11.95 29.38
C LYS A 429 -2.85 -10.56 29.10
N ALA A 430 -1.98 -10.44 28.09
CA ALA A 430 -1.40 -9.17 27.70
C ALA A 430 -2.47 -8.18 27.25
N LEU A 431 -3.37 -8.61 26.36
CA LEU A 431 -4.47 -7.80 25.83
C LEU A 431 -5.49 -7.41 26.91
N ASP A 432 -5.83 -8.34 27.81
CA ASP A 432 -6.70 -8.06 28.96
C ASP A 432 -6.09 -6.99 29.88
N GLY A 433 -4.77 -7.04 30.09
CA GLY A 433 -4.04 -6.07 30.90
C GLY A 433 -4.05 -4.64 30.35
N LEU A 434 -4.26 -4.46 29.05
CA LEU A 434 -4.33 -3.13 28.41
C LEU A 434 -5.56 -2.34 28.86
N ALA A 435 -6.65 -3.04 29.21
CA ALA A 435 -7.87 -2.42 29.70
C ALA A 435 -7.61 -1.52 30.93
N THR A 436 -6.68 -1.94 31.80
CA THR A 436 -6.33 -1.20 33.03
C THR A 436 -5.11 -0.31 32.84
N SER A 437 -4.06 -0.82 32.19
CA SER A 437 -2.79 -0.09 32.04
C SER A 437 -2.85 1.06 31.04
N LYS A 438 -3.76 0.99 30.05
CA LYS A 438 -3.89 1.95 28.94
C LYS A 438 -2.61 2.12 28.11
N LYS A 439 -1.70 1.15 28.19
CA LYS A 439 -0.46 1.11 27.41
C LYS A 439 -0.73 0.67 25.97
N ILE A 440 0.23 0.95 25.10
CA ILE A 440 0.29 0.40 23.75
C ILE A 440 1.09 -0.91 23.81
N LEU A 441 0.54 -1.98 23.24
CA LEU A 441 1.25 -3.25 23.16
C LEU A 441 2.28 -3.19 22.03
N PHE A 442 3.55 -3.28 22.40
CA PHE A 442 4.65 -3.49 21.47
C PHE A 442 4.79 -4.99 21.24
N VAL A 443 4.46 -5.44 20.04
CA VAL A 443 4.62 -6.84 19.64
C VAL A 443 6.05 -6.99 19.13
N ASP A 444 6.96 -7.45 20.00
CA ASP A 444 8.34 -7.71 19.62
C ASP A 444 8.41 -8.66 18.41
N HIS A 445 9.43 -8.55 17.56
CA HIS A 445 9.52 -9.43 16.40
C HIS A 445 9.56 -10.91 16.82
N GLY A 446 8.79 -11.77 16.17
CA GLY A 446 8.65 -13.17 16.54
C GLY A 446 7.52 -13.88 15.80
N ALA A 447 7.39 -15.18 16.05
CA ALA A 447 6.32 -16.04 15.56
C ALA A 447 5.53 -16.61 16.73
N TYR A 448 4.32 -16.13 16.94
CA TYR A 448 3.49 -16.40 18.10
C TYR A 448 2.40 -17.42 17.74
N VAL A 449 2.54 -18.66 18.21
CA VAL A 449 1.59 -19.75 17.92
C VAL A 449 0.39 -19.64 18.84
N ILE A 450 -0.81 -19.75 18.27
CA ILE A 450 -2.08 -19.60 18.98
C ILE A 450 -2.96 -20.82 18.68
N SER A 451 -3.47 -21.47 19.73
CA SER A 451 -4.23 -22.73 19.65
C SER A 451 -5.75 -22.57 19.87
N LYS A 452 -6.21 -21.37 20.25
CA LYS A 452 -7.64 -21.03 20.41
C LYS A 452 -7.86 -19.53 20.23
N THR A 453 -9.12 -19.13 20.09
CA THR A 453 -9.51 -17.72 19.93
C THR A 453 -8.89 -16.81 20.98
N ILE A 454 -8.32 -15.70 20.52
CA ILE A 454 -7.98 -14.51 21.29
C ILE A 454 -9.16 -13.54 21.19
N THR A 455 -9.86 -13.34 22.31
CA THR A 455 -11.00 -12.43 22.38
C THR A 455 -10.52 -11.06 22.87
N ILE A 456 -10.87 -10.00 22.14
CA ILE A 456 -10.48 -8.62 22.47
C ILE A 456 -11.77 -7.83 22.72
N PRO A 457 -12.19 -7.65 23.97
CA PRO A 457 -13.35 -6.82 24.29
C PRO A 457 -13.18 -5.39 23.76
N ALA A 458 -14.20 -4.85 23.10
CA ALA A 458 -14.11 -3.51 22.49
C ALA A 458 -13.78 -2.42 23.54
N GLY A 459 -14.30 -2.56 24.76
CA GLY A 459 -14.05 -1.65 25.87
C GLY A 459 -12.60 -1.63 26.38
N ASN A 460 -11.75 -2.57 25.95
CA ASN A 460 -10.33 -2.57 26.29
C ASN A 460 -9.57 -1.45 25.55
N ASN A 461 -10.12 -0.92 24.44
CA ASN A 461 -9.52 0.15 23.65
C ASN A 461 -8.07 -0.14 23.25
N VAL A 462 -7.86 -1.33 22.67
CA VAL A 462 -6.53 -1.88 22.41
C VAL A 462 -5.80 -1.09 21.32
N LYS A 463 -4.52 -0.82 21.56
CA LYS A 463 -3.58 -0.31 20.56
C LYS A 463 -2.37 -1.23 20.56
N MET A 464 -1.93 -1.67 19.38
CA MET A 464 -0.73 -2.49 19.23
C MET A 464 0.05 -2.15 17.96
N VAL A 465 1.36 -2.30 18.05
CA VAL A 465 2.31 -2.06 16.96
C VAL A 465 3.37 -3.15 16.97
N GLY A 466 3.66 -3.72 15.81
CA GLY A 466 4.67 -4.75 15.64
C GLY A 466 6.06 -4.20 15.31
N GLU A 467 7.08 -4.91 15.80
CA GLU A 467 8.46 -4.70 15.37
C GLU A 467 8.70 -5.45 14.06
N ILE A 468 8.56 -4.75 12.93
CA ILE A 468 8.72 -5.28 11.57
C ILE A 468 7.95 -6.59 11.33
N TRP A 469 6.61 -6.52 11.39
CA TRP A 469 5.72 -7.63 11.03
C TRP A 469 5.96 -8.95 11.79
N PRO A 470 5.90 -8.95 13.15
CA PRO A 470 5.74 -10.19 13.90
C PRO A 470 4.50 -10.95 13.44
N MET A 471 4.54 -12.28 13.58
CA MET A 471 3.53 -13.17 13.06
C MET A 471 2.69 -13.76 14.19
N PHE A 472 1.36 -13.63 14.10
CA PHE A 472 0.43 -14.45 14.87
C PHE A 472 -0.04 -15.63 14.03
N MET A 473 0.18 -16.86 14.51
CA MET A 473 -0.01 -18.08 13.74
C MET A 473 -1.13 -18.92 14.35
N ALA A 474 -2.22 -19.13 13.62
CA ALA A 474 -3.22 -20.13 13.98
C ALA A 474 -2.60 -21.53 13.88
N ASP A 475 -2.53 -22.26 14.97
CA ASP A 475 -2.07 -23.65 14.99
C ASP A 475 -3.12 -24.55 14.30
N GLY A 476 -2.81 -25.01 13.09
CA GLY A 476 -3.66 -25.94 12.33
C GLY A 476 -3.82 -27.29 13.02
N THR A 477 -2.94 -27.65 13.96
CA THR A 477 -3.08 -28.87 14.76
C THR A 477 -4.05 -28.71 15.94
N ALA A 478 -4.43 -27.48 16.29
CA ALA A 478 -5.34 -27.22 17.39
C ALA A 478 -6.80 -27.53 17.03
N ALA A 479 -7.55 -28.07 18.00
CA ALA A 479 -8.95 -28.47 17.78
C ALA A 479 -9.85 -27.29 17.36
N ALA A 480 -9.52 -26.06 17.76
CA ALA A 480 -10.29 -24.86 17.44
C ALA A 480 -10.34 -24.55 15.93
N PHE A 481 -9.29 -24.90 15.18
CA PHE A 481 -9.09 -24.42 13.81
C PHE A 481 -9.12 -25.54 12.74
N LYS A 482 -9.51 -26.76 13.14
CA LYS A 482 -9.49 -27.96 12.28
C LYS A 482 -10.77 -28.22 11.48
N ASP A 483 -11.89 -27.60 11.84
CA ASP A 483 -13.19 -27.95 11.26
C ASP A 483 -13.79 -26.81 10.45
N GLN A 484 -13.73 -26.91 9.12
CA GLN A 484 -14.36 -25.95 8.21
C GLN A 484 -15.90 -25.87 8.34
N LYS A 485 -16.55 -26.88 8.95
CA LYS A 485 -18.00 -26.86 9.21
C LYS A 485 -18.35 -26.02 10.43
N ASN A 486 -17.40 -25.85 11.34
CA ASN A 486 -17.55 -25.09 12.58
C ASN A 486 -16.39 -24.09 12.75
N PRO A 487 -16.16 -23.19 11.77
CA PRO A 487 -14.99 -22.34 11.79
C PRO A 487 -15.00 -21.38 12.98
N GLN A 488 -13.82 -21.09 13.54
CA GLN A 488 -13.62 -20.27 14.73
C GLN A 488 -12.67 -19.10 14.42
N PRO A 489 -12.88 -17.92 15.03
CA PRO A 489 -11.96 -16.81 14.93
C PRO A 489 -10.64 -17.10 15.65
N LEU A 490 -9.50 -16.76 15.02
CA LEU A 490 -8.21 -16.65 15.69
C LEU A 490 -8.19 -15.38 16.55
N PHE A 491 -8.45 -14.22 15.95
CA PHE A 491 -8.74 -12.98 16.66
C PHE A 491 -10.21 -12.63 16.56
N GLN A 492 -10.84 -12.36 17.70
CA GLN A 492 -12.20 -11.85 17.78
C GLN A 492 -12.15 -10.42 18.34
N VAL A 493 -12.18 -9.43 17.45
CA VAL A 493 -12.05 -7.99 17.79
C VAL A 493 -13.42 -7.41 18.09
N GLY A 494 -13.74 -7.26 19.37
CA GLY A 494 -15.10 -7.11 19.91
C GLY A 494 -15.71 -8.48 20.19
N GLU A 495 -16.31 -8.70 21.36
CA GLU A 495 -16.90 -10.01 21.71
C GLU A 495 -18.16 -10.30 20.87
N LYS A 496 -18.84 -9.23 20.44
CA LYS A 496 -20.09 -9.30 19.68
C LYS A 496 -20.16 -8.19 18.66
N SER A 497 -20.74 -8.50 17.51
CA SER A 497 -20.96 -7.53 16.44
C SER A 497 -21.69 -6.27 16.94
N GLY A 498 -21.06 -5.12 16.76
CA GLY A 498 -21.57 -3.80 17.14
C GLY A 498 -21.09 -3.27 18.49
N GLU A 499 -20.23 -3.98 19.21
CA GLU A 499 -19.64 -3.46 20.44
C GLU A 499 -18.77 -2.23 20.16
N GLN A 500 -19.06 -1.14 20.86
CA GLN A 500 -18.39 0.13 20.60
C GLN A 500 -17.03 0.21 21.32
N GLY A 501 -16.00 0.67 20.62
CA GLY A 501 -14.69 0.92 21.21
C GLY A 501 -13.66 1.43 20.21
N THR A 502 -12.38 1.39 20.61
CA THR A 502 -11.26 1.66 19.70
C THR A 502 -10.39 0.42 19.53
N PHE A 503 -9.81 0.26 18.34
CA PHE A 503 -8.84 -0.79 18.06
C PHE A 503 -7.81 -0.29 17.05
N GLU A 504 -6.53 -0.36 17.38
CA GLU A 504 -5.46 -0.02 16.44
C GLU A 504 -4.46 -1.16 16.40
N MET A 505 -4.21 -1.70 15.21
CA MET A 505 -3.16 -2.68 14.96
C MET A 505 -2.33 -2.23 13.77
N SER A 506 -1.01 -2.30 13.92
CA SER A 506 -0.09 -1.92 12.86
C SER A 506 1.18 -2.75 12.80
N ASP A 507 1.75 -2.85 11.60
CA ASP A 507 3.02 -3.54 11.33
C ASP A 507 3.02 -5.01 11.81
N ILE A 508 1.96 -5.80 11.53
CA ILE A 508 1.77 -7.20 12.00
C ILE A 508 1.40 -8.14 10.83
N ILE A 509 1.77 -9.42 10.92
CA ILE A 509 1.27 -10.48 10.05
C ILE A 509 0.37 -11.44 10.83
N ILE A 510 -0.73 -11.86 10.22
CA ILE A 510 -1.61 -12.93 10.71
C ILE A 510 -1.59 -14.08 9.71
N THR A 511 -1.37 -15.30 10.20
CA THR A 511 -1.07 -16.47 9.36
C THR A 511 -1.55 -17.76 10.00
N THR A 512 -1.30 -18.89 9.33
CA THR A 512 -1.49 -20.25 9.84
C THR A 512 -0.14 -20.95 10.00
N LYS A 513 -0.08 -21.89 10.93
CA LYS A 513 0.96 -22.92 11.00
C LYS A 513 0.30 -24.26 10.67
N GLY A 514 0.64 -24.79 9.50
CA GLY A 514 -0.01 -25.93 8.88
C GLY A 514 -1.44 -25.62 8.43
N ALA A 515 -2.16 -26.68 8.10
CA ALA A 515 -3.52 -26.58 7.60
C ALA A 515 -4.53 -26.23 8.70
N ALA A 516 -5.21 -25.09 8.55
CA ALA A 516 -6.19 -24.58 9.51
C ALA A 516 -7.55 -24.32 8.83
N PRO A 517 -8.20 -25.34 8.24
CA PRO A 517 -9.41 -25.20 7.41
C PRO A 517 -10.61 -24.59 8.14
N GLY A 518 -10.59 -24.53 9.48
CA GLY A 518 -11.61 -23.89 10.32
C GLY A 518 -11.20 -22.54 10.88
N ALA A 519 -10.03 -21.99 10.55
CA ALA A 519 -9.61 -20.68 11.07
C ALA A 519 -10.24 -19.52 10.28
N ILE A 520 -10.98 -18.65 10.96
CA ILE A 520 -11.22 -17.28 10.52
C ILE A 520 -10.11 -16.43 11.15
N LEU A 521 -9.13 -15.96 10.38
CA LEU A 521 -7.95 -15.34 11.00
C LEU A 521 -8.27 -14.06 11.79
N MET A 522 -9.27 -13.30 11.35
CA MET A 522 -9.82 -12.21 12.14
C MET A 522 -11.33 -12.08 11.92
N GLU A 523 -12.09 -12.15 13.00
CA GLU A 523 -13.48 -11.72 13.06
C GLU A 523 -13.53 -10.31 13.68
N TRP A 524 -14.03 -9.37 12.89
CA TRP A 524 -14.12 -7.95 13.21
C TRP A 524 -15.57 -7.62 13.59
N ASN A 525 -15.77 -7.48 14.89
CA ASN A 525 -17.06 -7.21 15.52
C ASN A 525 -17.20 -5.78 16.00
N ILE A 526 -16.08 -5.11 16.28
CA ILE A 526 -16.04 -3.78 16.87
C ILE A 526 -16.71 -2.73 15.97
N ASN A 527 -17.45 -1.84 16.60
CA ASN A 527 -17.95 -0.61 16.00
C ASN A 527 -17.13 0.56 16.56
N GLU A 528 -16.58 1.38 15.68
CA GLU A 528 -15.73 2.50 16.08
C GLU A 528 -16.47 3.50 16.97
N SER A 529 -15.76 4.07 17.95
CA SER A 529 -16.30 5.17 18.77
C SER A 529 -16.34 6.51 18.01
N THR A 530 -15.44 6.68 17.05
CA THR A 530 -15.29 7.84 16.15
C THR A 530 -14.69 7.36 14.83
N PRO A 531 -14.88 8.06 13.70
CA PRO A 531 -14.32 7.67 12.41
C PRO A 531 -12.83 7.30 12.47
N GLY A 532 -12.51 6.11 12.00
CA GLY A 532 -11.15 5.56 11.98
C GLY A 532 -10.59 5.13 13.33
N ALA A 533 -11.38 5.10 14.41
CA ALA A 533 -10.88 4.69 15.73
C ALA A 533 -10.72 3.17 15.88
N ALA A 534 -11.29 2.39 14.95
CA ALA A 534 -11.07 0.96 14.83
C ALA A 534 -10.46 0.69 13.43
N GLY A 535 -9.20 0.25 13.37
CA GLY A 535 -8.55 0.00 12.09
C GLY A 535 -7.25 -0.80 12.11
N LEU A 536 -6.81 -1.16 10.89
CA LEU A 536 -5.59 -1.88 10.57
C LEU A 536 -4.73 -1.06 9.61
N TRP A 537 -3.43 -0.95 9.89
CA TRP A 537 -2.45 -0.26 9.03
C TRP A 537 -1.20 -1.10 8.84
N ASP A 538 -0.76 -1.35 7.60
CA ASP A 538 0.40 -2.23 7.34
C ASP A 538 0.28 -3.57 8.10
N THR A 539 -0.95 -4.09 8.20
CA THR A 539 -1.27 -5.37 8.83
C THR A 539 -1.71 -6.31 7.73
N HIS A 540 -1.03 -7.44 7.59
CA HIS A 540 -1.19 -8.32 6.45
C HIS A 540 -1.61 -9.72 6.89
N PHE A 541 -2.33 -10.43 6.04
CA PHE A 541 -2.69 -11.82 6.18
C PHE A 541 -1.92 -12.60 5.14
N ARG A 542 -1.06 -13.54 5.57
CA ARG A 542 -0.12 -14.24 4.69
C ARG A 542 -0.24 -15.75 4.88
N ILE A 543 -0.83 -16.46 3.93
CA ILE A 543 -1.19 -17.89 4.10
C ILE A 543 -0.25 -18.78 3.29
N GLY A 544 0.62 -19.52 3.98
CA GLY A 544 1.61 -20.40 3.34
C GLY A 544 2.73 -19.66 2.61
N GLY A 545 3.61 -20.41 1.94
CA GLY A 545 4.69 -19.91 1.08
C GLY A 545 5.90 -19.34 1.79
N PHE A 546 6.06 -19.53 3.10
CA PHE A 546 7.22 -19.05 3.84
C PHE A 546 7.57 -19.90 5.05
N ALA A 547 8.78 -19.72 5.56
CA ALA A 547 9.34 -20.50 6.65
C ALA A 547 8.45 -20.49 7.90
N GLY A 548 8.20 -21.68 8.46
CA GLY A 548 7.40 -21.87 9.67
C GLY A 548 5.91 -22.09 9.44
N THR A 549 5.41 -21.86 8.22
CA THR A 549 4.00 -22.16 7.88
C THR A 549 3.72 -23.63 7.67
N GLU A 550 4.73 -24.47 7.39
CA GLU A 550 4.56 -25.88 7.01
C GLU A 550 3.68 -26.07 5.74
N LEU A 551 3.59 -25.00 4.93
CA LEU A 551 2.79 -24.85 3.71
C LEU A 551 3.70 -24.31 2.60
N GLN A 552 4.82 -24.99 2.34
CA GLN A 552 5.91 -24.56 1.47
C GLN A 552 6.05 -25.48 0.25
N SER A 553 6.93 -25.12 -0.70
CA SER A 553 7.09 -25.86 -1.97
C SER A 553 7.51 -27.33 -1.81
N ASP A 554 8.18 -27.69 -0.72
CA ASP A 554 8.52 -29.07 -0.37
C ASP A 554 7.29 -29.98 -0.14
N LYS A 555 6.13 -29.37 0.10
CA LYS A 555 4.86 -30.06 0.41
C LYS A 555 3.73 -29.72 -0.57
N CYS A 556 3.71 -28.48 -1.04
CA CYS A 556 2.59 -27.87 -1.75
C CYS A 556 2.97 -27.43 -3.17
N ALA A 557 4.06 -27.97 -3.75
CA ALA A 557 4.42 -27.69 -5.14
C ALA A 557 3.26 -27.94 -6.11
N LYS A 558 3.14 -27.06 -7.11
CA LYS A 558 2.14 -27.20 -8.17
C LYS A 558 2.24 -28.52 -8.94
N ASN A 559 1.11 -29.00 -9.46
CA ASN A 559 1.07 -30.18 -10.33
C ASN A 559 0.17 -30.01 -11.57
N PRO A 560 0.53 -29.12 -12.52
CA PRO A 560 -0.32 -28.83 -13.68
C PRO A 560 -0.43 -29.99 -14.69
N ASN A 561 0.45 -30.99 -14.60
CA ASN A 561 0.55 -32.07 -15.57
C ASN A 561 -0.43 -33.23 -15.32
N ALA A 562 -1.22 -33.17 -14.24
CA ALA A 562 -2.22 -34.16 -13.91
C ALA A 562 -3.46 -33.49 -13.31
N THR A 563 -4.64 -34.05 -13.57
CA THR A 563 -5.83 -33.68 -12.79
C THR A 563 -5.67 -34.18 -11.36
N HIS A 564 -5.86 -33.32 -10.37
CA HIS A 564 -5.77 -33.67 -8.96
C HIS A 564 -6.88 -33.01 -8.14
N GLY A 565 -7.15 -33.59 -6.96
CA GLY A 565 -7.93 -32.91 -5.93
C GLY A 565 -7.06 -31.92 -5.15
N ALA A 566 -7.67 -31.21 -4.21
CA ALA A 566 -6.93 -30.39 -3.26
C ALA A 566 -6.19 -31.27 -2.25
N ASN A 567 -4.88 -31.03 -2.06
CA ASN A 567 -4.12 -31.63 -0.98
C ASN A 567 -4.58 -31.05 0.37
N GLU A 568 -5.13 -31.89 1.25
CA GLU A 568 -5.63 -31.48 2.57
C GLU A 568 -4.53 -30.86 3.45
N GLU A 569 -3.28 -31.28 3.28
CA GLU A 569 -2.16 -30.74 4.03
C GLU A 569 -1.72 -29.35 3.57
N CYS A 570 -2.21 -28.89 2.41
CA CYS A 570 -1.95 -27.60 1.80
C CYS A 570 -3.14 -26.64 1.90
N ILE A 571 -4.13 -26.98 2.72
CA ILE A 571 -5.22 -26.06 3.03
C ILE A 571 -4.68 -24.91 3.88
N GLY A 572 -5.06 -23.68 3.54
CA GLY A 572 -4.74 -22.48 4.29
C GLY A 572 -5.69 -22.27 5.47
N SER A 573 -6.45 -21.17 5.44
CA SER A 573 -7.48 -20.84 6.42
C SER A 573 -8.91 -20.98 5.84
N PHE A 574 -9.93 -20.91 6.69
CA PHE A 574 -11.32 -20.82 6.25
C PHE A 574 -11.62 -19.46 5.60
N MET A 575 -11.13 -18.39 6.23
CA MET A 575 -11.32 -17.01 5.84
C MET A 575 -10.23 -16.14 6.46
N GLN A 576 -9.69 -15.18 5.71
CA GLN A 576 -8.67 -14.27 6.25
C GLN A 576 -9.30 -13.17 7.11
N LEU A 577 -10.35 -12.49 6.63
CA LEU A 577 -11.01 -11.41 7.39
C LEU A 577 -12.54 -11.42 7.25
N HIS A 578 -13.23 -11.35 8.38
CA HIS A 578 -14.69 -11.25 8.46
C HIS A 578 -15.13 -9.96 9.15
N ILE A 579 -15.70 -9.02 8.42
CA ILE A 579 -16.27 -7.77 8.95
C ILE A 579 -17.78 -7.96 9.14
N THR A 580 -18.22 -8.08 10.39
CA THR A 580 -19.59 -8.50 10.73
C THR A 580 -20.61 -7.36 10.63
N THR A 581 -21.90 -7.71 10.64
CA THR A 581 -23.02 -6.81 10.27
C THR A 581 -23.05 -5.46 10.99
N LYS A 582 -22.82 -5.41 12.30
CA LYS A 582 -22.91 -4.16 13.09
C LYS A 582 -21.56 -3.50 13.36
N SER A 583 -20.49 -4.01 12.77
CA SER A 583 -19.14 -3.48 12.91
C SER A 583 -18.88 -2.31 11.96
N SER A 584 -17.79 -1.58 12.17
CA SER A 584 -17.26 -0.55 11.27
C SER A 584 -15.74 -0.58 11.35
N GLY A 585 -15.03 -0.10 10.33
CA GLY A 585 -13.57 -0.16 10.38
C GLY A 585 -12.82 0.51 9.24
N TYR A 586 -11.56 0.85 9.53
CA TYR A 586 -10.62 1.49 8.61
C TYR A 586 -9.44 0.57 8.31
N PHE A 587 -9.20 0.25 7.04
CA PHE A 587 -8.19 -0.71 6.61
C PHE A 587 -7.29 -0.06 5.56
N GLU A 588 -6.00 0.09 5.86
CA GLU A 588 -5.05 0.77 4.98
C GLU A 588 -3.78 -0.06 4.79
N ASN A 589 -3.39 -0.27 3.53
CA ASN A 589 -2.30 -1.16 3.16
C ASN A 589 -2.42 -2.54 3.82
N VAL A 590 -3.61 -3.15 3.69
CA VAL A 590 -3.90 -4.49 4.20
C VAL A 590 -3.86 -5.46 3.02
N TRP A 591 -2.95 -6.44 3.10
CA TRP A 591 -2.78 -7.44 2.04
C TRP A 591 -3.21 -8.80 2.56
N LEU A 592 -4.22 -9.40 1.93
CA LEU A 592 -4.76 -10.71 2.23
C LEU A 592 -4.27 -11.69 1.16
N TRP A 593 -3.06 -12.18 1.33
CA TRP A 593 -2.38 -13.03 0.36
C TRP A 593 -2.43 -14.50 0.76
N THR A 594 -2.92 -15.32 -0.16
CA THR A 594 -2.74 -16.76 -0.12
C THR A 594 -1.61 -17.13 -1.07
N ALA A 595 -0.58 -17.81 -0.58
CA ALA A 595 0.65 -17.92 -1.33
C ALA A 595 0.48 -18.67 -2.66
N ASP A 596 0.86 -17.99 -3.73
CA ASP A 596 0.97 -18.55 -5.08
C ASP A 596 2.39 -19.10 -5.36
N HIS A 597 3.38 -18.69 -4.58
CA HIS A 597 4.77 -19.15 -4.66
C HIS A 597 5.49 -19.15 -3.31
N GLU A 598 6.65 -19.83 -3.30
CA GLU A 598 7.56 -19.97 -2.17
C GLU A 598 8.53 -18.79 -2.03
N LEU A 599 8.67 -18.26 -0.81
CA LEU A 599 9.48 -17.07 -0.49
C LEU A 599 10.82 -17.36 0.20
N ASP A 600 11.06 -18.57 0.74
CA ASP A 600 12.25 -18.86 1.56
C ASP A 600 13.04 -20.09 1.08
N LEU A 601 12.39 -21.11 0.52
CA LEU A 601 13.12 -22.27 -0.04
C LEU A 601 13.74 -21.93 -1.40
N ALA A 602 14.85 -22.59 -1.70
CA ALA A 602 15.72 -22.24 -2.82
C ALA A 602 15.10 -22.42 -4.22
N ASP A 603 14.00 -23.15 -4.35
CA ASP A 603 13.33 -23.33 -5.64
C ASP A 603 12.45 -22.14 -6.03
N HIS A 604 12.00 -21.34 -5.05
CA HIS A 604 11.04 -20.25 -5.22
C HIS A 604 9.85 -20.65 -6.10
N GLY A 605 9.46 -21.93 -5.97
CA GLY A 605 8.50 -22.57 -6.86
C GLY A 605 7.09 -22.06 -6.61
N GLN A 606 6.27 -22.08 -7.66
CA GLN A 606 4.82 -21.90 -7.52
C GLN A 606 4.21 -23.06 -6.74
N ILE A 607 3.25 -22.73 -5.87
CA ILE A 607 2.61 -23.66 -4.94
C ILE A 607 1.08 -23.59 -5.02
N ASP A 608 0.44 -24.67 -4.58
CA ASP A 608 -0.99 -24.81 -4.42
C ASP A 608 -1.35 -24.66 -2.94
N ILE A 609 -1.79 -23.46 -2.51
CA ILE A 609 -2.36 -23.24 -1.18
C ILE A 609 -3.86 -23.00 -1.29
N TYR A 610 -4.67 -23.85 -0.66
CA TYR A 610 -6.13 -23.77 -0.75
C TYR A 610 -6.68 -22.98 0.44
N ASN A 611 -6.79 -21.66 0.33
CA ASN A 611 -7.46 -20.81 1.32
C ASN A 611 -8.93 -20.59 0.94
N GLY A 612 -9.88 -20.62 1.89
CA GLY A 612 -11.30 -20.57 1.55
C GLY A 612 -11.74 -19.23 0.95
N ARG A 613 -11.56 -18.16 1.72
CA ARG A 613 -12.07 -16.80 1.43
C ARG A 613 -11.06 -15.74 1.84
N GLY A 614 -11.03 -14.64 1.08
CA GLY A 614 -10.27 -13.45 1.45
C GLY A 614 -11.00 -12.65 2.53
N MET A 615 -11.78 -11.66 2.10
CA MET A 615 -12.53 -10.73 2.94
C MET A 615 -14.05 -10.86 2.72
N LEU A 616 -14.79 -11.14 3.80
CA LEU A 616 -16.26 -11.01 3.85
C LEU A 616 -16.64 -9.75 4.62
N VAL A 617 -17.50 -8.92 4.04
CA VAL A 617 -18.03 -7.69 4.63
C VAL A 617 -19.55 -7.73 4.64
N GLU A 618 -20.12 -7.72 5.84
CA GLU A 618 -21.57 -7.61 6.08
C GLU A 618 -21.93 -6.28 6.77
N SER A 619 -20.93 -5.51 7.17
CA SER A 619 -21.06 -4.25 7.90
C SER A 619 -22.10 -3.32 7.27
N GLN A 620 -22.91 -2.69 8.12
CA GLN A 620 -23.79 -1.58 7.75
C GLN A 620 -23.06 -0.22 7.70
N GLY A 621 -21.74 -0.25 7.81
CA GLY A 621 -20.83 0.85 7.67
C GLY A 621 -20.61 1.69 8.94
N PRO A 622 -19.68 2.65 8.85
CA PRO A 622 -18.80 2.86 7.69
C PRO A 622 -17.64 1.84 7.63
N VAL A 623 -17.23 1.49 6.41
CA VAL A 623 -15.99 0.73 6.17
C VAL A 623 -15.17 1.42 5.08
N TRP A 624 -13.87 1.60 5.33
CA TRP A 624 -12.92 2.16 4.36
C TRP A 624 -11.79 1.19 4.06
N LEU A 625 -11.60 0.87 2.80
CA LEU A 625 -10.52 0.02 2.30
C LEU A 625 -9.57 0.84 1.40
N TRP A 626 -8.45 1.29 1.95
CA TRP A 626 -7.44 2.09 1.25
C TRP A 626 -6.25 1.24 0.83
N GLY A 627 -6.09 1.03 -0.49
CA GLY A 627 -4.98 0.25 -1.02
C GLY A 627 -4.92 -1.18 -0.48
N THR A 628 -6.07 -1.85 -0.36
CA THR A 628 -6.13 -3.25 0.11
C THR A 628 -6.05 -4.22 -1.07
N ALA A 629 -5.42 -5.37 -0.86
CA ALA A 629 -5.37 -6.44 -1.85
C ALA A 629 -5.83 -7.75 -1.23
N SER A 630 -6.56 -8.58 -1.98
CA SER A 630 -6.95 -9.93 -1.56
C SER A 630 -6.77 -10.88 -2.72
N GLU A 631 -5.95 -11.91 -2.54
CA GLU A 631 -5.47 -12.72 -3.66
C GLU A 631 -5.48 -14.21 -3.34
N HIS A 632 -5.78 -14.98 -4.38
CA HIS A 632 -5.64 -16.44 -4.45
C HIS A 632 -6.45 -17.22 -3.41
N SER A 633 -7.55 -16.66 -2.91
CA SER A 633 -8.56 -17.45 -2.19
C SER A 633 -9.41 -18.27 -3.17
N GLN A 634 -9.81 -19.46 -2.71
CA GLN A 634 -10.44 -20.49 -3.51
C GLN A 634 -11.82 -20.09 -4.03
N LEU A 635 -12.63 -19.43 -3.20
CA LEU A 635 -14.01 -19.09 -3.53
C LEU A 635 -14.17 -17.65 -4.00
N VAL A 636 -13.61 -16.71 -3.23
CA VAL A 636 -13.81 -15.28 -3.42
C VAL A 636 -12.73 -14.47 -2.72
N GLN A 637 -12.31 -13.37 -3.36
CA GLN A 637 -11.33 -12.44 -2.78
C GLN A 637 -12.03 -11.39 -1.90
N TYR A 638 -12.98 -10.63 -2.46
CA TYR A 638 -13.84 -9.70 -1.72
C TYR A 638 -15.32 -10.05 -1.88
N GLN A 639 -16.04 -10.13 -0.77
CA GLN A 639 -17.48 -10.32 -0.78
C GLN A 639 -18.18 -9.32 0.12
N PHE A 640 -19.07 -8.52 -0.45
CA PHE A 640 -19.97 -7.61 0.24
C PHE A 640 -21.37 -8.24 0.22
N SER A 641 -21.89 -8.61 1.39
CA SER A 641 -23.15 -9.35 1.52
C SER A 641 -24.06 -8.68 2.52
N GLY A 642 -25.17 -8.11 2.05
CA GLY A 642 -26.03 -7.27 2.88
C GLY A 642 -25.35 -5.99 3.37
N ALA A 643 -24.18 -5.63 2.81
CA ALA A 643 -23.34 -4.55 3.31
C ALA A 643 -23.91 -3.18 2.94
N GLN A 644 -23.61 -2.17 3.75
CA GLN A 644 -24.00 -0.79 3.50
C GLN A 644 -22.87 0.17 3.83
N ASP A 645 -22.79 1.29 3.09
CA ASP A 645 -21.87 2.40 3.34
C ASP A 645 -20.42 1.92 3.36
N ILE A 646 -19.97 1.42 2.20
CA ILE A 646 -18.63 0.88 2.00
C ILE A 646 -17.89 1.75 0.99
N PHE A 647 -16.67 2.15 1.34
CA PHE A 647 -15.71 2.75 0.44
C PHE A 647 -14.53 1.81 0.21
N TYR A 648 -14.06 1.72 -1.04
CA TYR A 648 -12.76 1.14 -1.34
C TYR A 648 -12.03 1.87 -2.45
N GLY A 649 -10.70 2.00 -2.36
CA GLY A 649 -9.89 2.71 -3.36
C GLY A 649 -8.37 2.60 -3.15
N ALA A 650 -7.60 2.13 -4.14
CA ALA A 650 -7.99 1.05 -5.05
C ALA A 650 -7.95 -0.28 -4.29
N ILE A 651 -8.75 -1.26 -4.74
CA ILE A 651 -8.56 -2.67 -4.39
C ILE A 651 -7.84 -3.42 -5.51
N GLN A 652 -7.17 -4.52 -5.15
CA GLN A 652 -6.58 -5.44 -6.11
C GLN A 652 -6.92 -6.90 -5.77
N THR A 653 -7.03 -7.75 -6.80
CA THR A 653 -7.23 -9.21 -6.65
C THR A 653 -6.57 -10.03 -7.75
N GLU A 654 -6.24 -11.28 -7.42
CA GLU A 654 -5.85 -12.34 -8.37
C GLU A 654 -6.56 -13.67 -8.08
N THR A 655 -6.96 -14.38 -9.14
CA THR A 655 -7.47 -15.75 -9.06
C THR A 655 -6.33 -16.73 -8.75
N PRO A 656 -6.53 -17.80 -7.94
CA PRO A 656 -5.48 -18.80 -7.68
C PRO A 656 -5.02 -19.49 -8.98
N TYR A 657 -3.71 -19.60 -9.18
CA TYR A 657 -3.12 -19.97 -10.47
C TYR A 657 -3.41 -21.40 -10.92
N TYR A 658 -3.66 -22.29 -9.96
CA TYR A 658 -4.01 -23.67 -10.22
C TYR A 658 -5.44 -23.82 -10.78
N GLN A 659 -6.35 -22.86 -10.53
CA GLN A 659 -7.73 -22.99 -11.01
C GLN A 659 -7.77 -23.04 -12.55
N PRO A 660 -8.58 -23.95 -13.14
CA PRO A 660 -9.62 -24.78 -12.51
C PRO A 660 -9.17 -26.21 -12.08
N ASN A 661 -7.89 -26.45 -11.79
CA ASN A 661 -7.35 -27.75 -11.35
C ASN A 661 -6.70 -27.67 -9.96
N PRO A 662 -7.42 -27.94 -8.85
CA PRO A 662 -8.85 -28.24 -8.82
C PRO A 662 -9.72 -26.99 -8.99
N THR A 663 -11.01 -27.20 -9.24
CA THR A 663 -11.97 -26.10 -9.40
C THR A 663 -12.23 -25.38 -8.09
N ALA A 664 -12.79 -24.17 -8.15
CA ALA A 664 -13.20 -23.40 -6.97
C ALA A 664 -14.16 -24.15 -6.02
N ALA A 665 -14.81 -25.23 -6.46
CA ALA A 665 -15.79 -25.97 -5.66
C ALA A 665 -15.20 -26.85 -4.53
N VAL A 666 -13.88 -27.04 -4.50
CA VAL A 666 -13.17 -27.88 -3.51
C VAL A 666 -11.92 -27.16 -3.01
N PRO A 667 -11.39 -27.46 -1.80
CA PRO A 667 -11.88 -28.42 -0.80
C PRO A 667 -12.97 -27.86 0.13
N PHE A 668 -13.34 -26.60 -0.01
CA PHE A 668 -14.30 -25.96 0.87
C PHE A 668 -15.73 -26.30 0.48
N THR A 669 -16.49 -26.86 1.41
CA THR A 669 -17.91 -27.10 1.21
C THR A 669 -18.64 -25.75 1.24
N LYS A 670 -19.51 -25.51 0.25
CA LYS A 670 -20.40 -24.35 0.24
C LYS A 670 -21.10 -24.21 1.59
N ASN A 671 -21.02 -23.02 2.17
CA ASN A 671 -21.59 -22.68 3.45
C ASN A 671 -22.47 -21.42 3.30
N ASP A 672 -23.78 -21.63 3.30
CA ASP A 672 -24.76 -20.55 3.13
C ASP A 672 -24.70 -19.51 4.26
N LYS A 673 -24.15 -19.85 5.44
CA LYS A 673 -23.91 -18.88 6.53
C LYS A 673 -22.99 -17.74 6.09
N TYR A 674 -22.05 -18.02 5.18
CA TYR A 674 -21.08 -17.06 4.66
C TYR A 674 -21.37 -16.69 3.21
N PHE A 675 -22.59 -16.93 2.74
CA PHE A 675 -23.10 -16.54 1.41
C PHE A 675 -22.23 -17.05 0.25
N ASP A 676 -21.65 -18.23 0.40
CA ASP A 676 -20.71 -18.76 -0.58
C ASP A 676 -21.31 -18.87 -1.99
N PRO A 677 -20.49 -18.63 -3.03
CA PRO A 677 -20.88 -18.94 -4.40
C PRO A 677 -21.12 -20.45 -4.55
N ASP A 678 -22.12 -20.80 -5.37
CA ASP A 678 -22.38 -22.18 -5.75
C ASP A 678 -21.73 -22.49 -7.10
N PHE A 679 -20.62 -23.22 -7.06
CA PHE A 679 -19.87 -23.64 -8.25
C PHE A 679 -20.33 -25.00 -8.81
N SER A 680 -21.33 -25.65 -8.23
CA SER A 680 -21.75 -27.01 -8.63
C SER A 680 -22.35 -27.09 -10.04
N ASN A 681 -22.90 -25.98 -10.54
CA ASN A 681 -23.57 -25.89 -11.84
C ASN A 681 -22.83 -24.97 -12.84
N THR A 682 -21.63 -24.50 -12.51
CA THR A 682 -20.86 -23.59 -13.36
C THR A 682 -19.86 -24.36 -14.20
N LYS A 683 -19.88 -24.13 -15.52
CA LYS A 683 -18.89 -24.71 -16.44
C LYS A 683 -17.47 -24.18 -16.17
N ASP A 684 -17.37 -22.93 -15.69
CA ASP A 684 -16.12 -22.25 -15.33
C ASP A 684 -16.13 -21.90 -13.84
N ALA A 685 -15.80 -22.87 -12.99
CA ALA A 685 -15.74 -22.72 -11.54
C ALA A 685 -14.41 -22.07 -11.10
N SER A 686 -14.28 -20.76 -11.32
CA SER A 686 -13.15 -19.94 -10.87
C SER A 686 -13.57 -18.97 -9.76
N ALA A 687 -12.62 -18.57 -8.92
CA ALA A 687 -12.86 -17.64 -7.82
C ALA A 687 -13.38 -16.29 -8.32
N TRP A 688 -14.30 -15.70 -7.56
CA TRP A 688 -14.75 -14.33 -7.79
C TRP A 688 -13.73 -13.34 -7.24
N ALA A 689 -13.42 -12.29 -8.00
CA ALA A 689 -12.65 -11.17 -7.48
C ALA A 689 -13.48 -10.36 -6.49
N VAL A 690 -14.67 -9.93 -6.92
CA VAL A 690 -15.58 -9.11 -6.12
C VAL A 690 -17.00 -9.62 -6.28
N ARG A 691 -17.70 -9.84 -5.17
CA ARG A 691 -19.14 -10.12 -5.15
C ARG A 691 -19.86 -9.06 -4.32
N ILE A 692 -20.87 -8.43 -4.89
CA ILE A 692 -21.74 -7.45 -4.22
C ILE A 692 -23.15 -8.00 -4.26
N LEU A 693 -23.65 -8.45 -3.10
CA LEU A 693 -24.92 -9.16 -2.97
C LEU A 693 -25.82 -8.45 -1.98
N ASN A 694 -27.08 -8.17 -2.35
CA ASN A 694 -28.07 -7.55 -1.45
C ASN A 694 -27.54 -6.31 -0.70
N SER A 695 -26.61 -5.57 -1.31
CA SER A 695 -25.86 -4.50 -0.66
C SER A 695 -26.32 -3.13 -1.15
N SER A 696 -25.99 -2.07 -0.40
CA SER A 696 -26.30 -0.71 -0.82
C SER A 696 -25.18 0.29 -0.53
N ASN A 697 -25.14 1.41 -1.24
CA ASN A 697 -24.14 2.46 -1.02
C ASN A 697 -22.69 1.94 -1.06
N ILE A 698 -22.36 1.20 -2.12
CA ILE A 698 -21.00 0.71 -2.36
C ILE A 698 -20.29 1.67 -3.30
N TRP A 699 -19.17 2.24 -2.84
CA TRP A 699 -18.37 3.23 -3.55
C TRP A 699 -16.98 2.70 -3.81
N GLY A 700 -16.73 2.26 -5.05
CA GLY A 700 -15.44 1.75 -5.50
C GLY A 700 -14.70 2.77 -6.35
N TYR A 701 -13.53 3.23 -5.91
CA TYR A 701 -12.63 4.12 -6.64
C TYR A 701 -11.35 3.39 -7.01
N GLY A 702 -11.45 2.57 -8.05
CA GLY A 702 -10.39 1.73 -8.56
C GLY A 702 -10.53 0.28 -8.09
N SER A 703 -10.61 -0.64 -9.05
CA SER A 703 -10.47 -2.07 -8.78
C SER A 703 -9.62 -2.72 -9.87
N GLY A 704 -8.49 -3.33 -9.49
CA GLY A 704 -7.65 -4.16 -10.35
C GLY A 704 -7.94 -5.63 -10.12
N THR A 705 -8.66 -6.30 -11.03
CA THR A 705 -9.05 -7.70 -10.82
C THR A 705 -8.54 -8.62 -11.91
N TYR A 706 -7.65 -9.56 -11.58
CA TYR A 706 -6.84 -10.24 -12.57
C TYR A 706 -7.01 -11.76 -12.56
N SER A 707 -7.10 -12.33 -13.76
CA SER A 707 -7.05 -13.76 -14.00
C SER A 707 -5.93 -14.03 -14.99
N PHE A 708 -4.83 -14.64 -14.53
CA PHE A 708 -3.62 -14.79 -15.34
C PHE A 708 -3.41 -16.19 -15.88
N PHE A 709 -4.14 -17.18 -15.37
CA PHE A 709 -3.84 -18.58 -15.58
C PHE A 709 -5.10 -19.42 -15.75
N GLN A 710 -4.92 -20.55 -16.44
CA GLN A 710 -5.76 -21.74 -16.32
C GLN A 710 -4.84 -22.91 -16.04
N ASN A 711 -4.85 -23.45 -14.81
CA ASN A 711 -3.95 -24.54 -14.41
C ASN A 711 -2.46 -24.22 -14.72
N TYR A 712 -1.99 -23.05 -14.28
CA TYR A 712 -0.65 -22.50 -14.51
C TYR A 712 -0.26 -22.20 -15.97
N GLU A 713 -1.13 -22.44 -16.95
CA GLU A 713 -0.93 -22.02 -18.34
C GLU A 713 -1.45 -20.60 -18.58
N GLN A 714 -0.73 -19.82 -19.39
CA GLN A 714 -1.08 -18.42 -19.69
C GLN A 714 -1.60 -18.20 -21.11
N THR A 715 -1.91 -19.27 -21.86
CA THR A 715 -2.40 -19.15 -23.25
C THR A 715 -3.66 -18.28 -23.34
N CYS A 716 -4.54 -18.37 -22.33
CA CYS A 716 -5.76 -17.58 -22.16
C CYS A 716 -5.53 -16.07 -22.00
N VAL A 717 -4.32 -15.63 -21.59
CA VAL A 717 -4.00 -14.21 -21.37
C VAL A 717 -4.01 -13.43 -22.68
N ASN A 718 -3.67 -14.09 -23.80
CA ASN A 718 -3.66 -13.46 -25.12
C ASN A 718 -5.08 -13.32 -25.68
N THR A 719 -5.95 -14.29 -25.41
CA THR A 719 -7.36 -14.34 -25.83
C THR A 719 -8.30 -13.64 -24.86
N GLN A 720 -7.80 -13.20 -23.70
CA GLN A 720 -8.53 -12.47 -22.66
C GLN A 720 -9.67 -13.29 -22.00
N ASP A 721 -9.48 -14.60 -21.85
CA ASP A 721 -10.52 -15.55 -21.45
C ASP A 721 -10.04 -16.60 -20.43
N CYS A 722 -9.15 -16.21 -19.51
CA CYS A 722 -8.69 -17.09 -18.43
C CYS A 722 -9.82 -17.50 -17.48
N GLN A 723 -10.81 -16.62 -17.27
CA GLN A 723 -12.07 -16.98 -16.64
C GLN A 723 -13.26 -16.28 -17.28
N THR A 724 -14.47 -16.81 -17.08
CA THR A 724 -15.68 -16.25 -17.72
C THR A 724 -16.19 -15.00 -17.02
N ASP A 725 -16.30 -15.02 -15.70
CA ASP A 725 -16.83 -13.91 -14.90
C ASP A 725 -15.89 -13.56 -13.75
N ILE A 726 -15.77 -12.28 -13.38
CA ILE A 726 -14.84 -11.84 -12.33
C ILE A 726 -15.44 -10.91 -11.27
N ILE A 727 -16.39 -10.04 -11.63
CA ILE A 727 -17.16 -9.22 -10.67
C ILE A 727 -18.64 -9.56 -10.77
N GLN A 728 -19.27 -9.83 -9.63
CA GLN A 728 -20.71 -10.09 -9.51
C GLN A 728 -21.41 -8.95 -8.77
N VAL A 729 -22.53 -8.46 -9.31
CA VAL A 729 -23.40 -7.49 -8.64
C VAL A 729 -24.86 -7.94 -8.76
N ASP A 730 -25.43 -8.45 -7.66
CA ASP A 730 -26.78 -8.98 -7.62
C ASP A 730 -27.61 -8.33 -6.50
N ASP A 731 -28.88 -8.06 -6.81
CA ASP A 731 -29.90 -7.56 -5.88
C ASP A 731 -29.45 -6.34 -5.04
N SER A 732 -28.56 -5.52 -5.60
CA SER A 732 -27.89 -4.42 -4.89
C SER A 732 -28.29 -3.07 -5.48
N THR A 733 -28.29 -2.03 -4.66
CA THR A 733 -28.69 -0.67 -5.04
C THR A 733 -27.59 0.34 -4.77
N LYS A 734 -27.53 1.45 -5.49
CA LYS A 734 -26.52 2.51 -5.32
C LYS A 734 -25.09 1.97 -5.30
N VAL A 735 -24.80 1.07 -6.23
CA VAL A 735 -23.45 0.54 -6.47
C VAL A 735 -22.79 1.47 -7.49
N ASN A 736 -21.76 2.20 -7.06
CA ASN A 736 -21.06 3.20 -7.85
C ASN A 736 -19.58 2.82 -7.91
N LEU A 737 -19.17 2.24 -9.04
CA LEU A 737 -17.82 1.76 -9.26
C LEU A 737 -17.15 2.62 -10.34
N PHE A 738 -15.93 3.05 -10.07
CA PHE A 738 -15.14 3.95 -10.91
C PHE A 738 -13.78 3.31 -11.18
N GLY A 739 -13.29 3.37 -12.42
CA GLY A 739 -11.99 2.81 -12.81
C GLY A 739 -11.85 1.30 -12.54
N ILE A 740 -12.73 0.50 -13.14
CA ILE A 740 -12.73 -0.95 -13.04
C ILE A 740 -11.79 -1.52 -14.10
N SER A 741 -10.64 -2.01 -13.70
CA SER A 741 -9.66 -2.67 -14.59
C SER A 741 -9.65 -4.18 -14.36
N THR A 742 -10.05 -4.97 -15.35
CA THR A 742 -10.04 -6.43 -15.27
C THR A 742 -9.04 -7.04 -16.24
N LYS A 743 -8.40 -8.16 -15.89
CA LYS A 743 -7.51 -8.88 -16.81
C LYS A 743 -8.01 -10.28 -17.13
N ALA A 744 -8.15 -10.52 -18.44
CA ALA A 744 -8.47 -11.81 -19.05
C ALA A 744 -9.68 -12.52 -18.41
N SER A 745 -10.72 -11.74 -18.13
CA SER A 745 -12.04 -12.26 -17.87
C SER A 745 -13.00 -11.82 -18.97
N VAL A 746 -13.77 -12.75 -19.53
CA VAL A 746 -14.69 -12.45 -20.63
C VAL A 746 -15.69 -11.36 -20.24
N ASN A 747 -16.32 -11.51 -19.08
CA ASN A 747 -17.24 -10.56 -18.48
C ASN A 747 -16.54 -9.84 -17.32
N MET A 748 -16.30 -8.54 -17.49
CA MET A 748 -15.78 -7.69 -16.42
C MET A 748 -16.76 -7.64 -15.26
N ILE A 749 -18.06 -7.49 -15.55
CA ILE A 749 -19.14 -7.37 -14.57
C ILE A 749 -20.34 -8.21 -15.01
N THR A 750 -20.88 -8.98 -14.08
CA THR A 750 -22.05 -9.84 -14.26
C THR A 750 -23.14 -9.47 -13.26
N VAL A 751 -24.36 -9.30 -13.76
CA VAL A 751 -25.56 -8.90 -13.01
C VAL A 751 -26.68 -9.88 -13.29
N GLY A 752 -27.26 -10.48 -12.26
CA GLY A 752 -28.31 -11.50 -12.38
C GLY A 752 -27.89 -12.69 -13.26
N GLY A 753 -26.60 -13.04 -13.22
CA GLY A 753 -26.01 -14.09 -14.06
C GLY A 753 -25.81 -13.71 -15.53
N GLN A 754 -25.93 -12.44 -15.92
CA GLN A 754 -25.66 -11.95 -17.27
C GLN A 754 -24.44 -11.03 -17.29
N GLY A 755 -23.46 -11.30 -18.18
CA GLY A 755 -22.32 -10.41 -18.40
C GLY A 755 -22.74 -9.09 -19.07
N VAL A 756 -22.74 -8.00 -18.30
CA VAL A 756 -23.23 -6.68 -18.74
C VAL A 756 -22.12 -5.75 -19.24
N ALA A 757 -20.88 -5.95 -18.79
CA ALA A 757 -19.69 -5.28 -19.29
C ALA A 757 -18.63 -6.32 -19.65
N LYS A 758 -18.08 -6.25 -20.86
CA LYS A 758 -17.16 -7.27 -21.40
C LYS A 758 -15.78 -6.70 -21.65
N ASP A 759 -14.75 -7.55 -21.54
CA ASP A 759 -13.36 -7.16 -21.80
C ASP A 759 -13.18 -6.64 -23.24
N ALA A 760 -13.77 -7.35 -24.22
CA ALA A 760 -13.68 -7.01 -25.63
C ALA A 760 -14.18 -5.59 -25.97
N ASP A 761 -15.15 -5.07 -25.20
CA ASP A 761 -15.73 -3.73 -25.42
C ASP A 761 -14.95 -2.63 -24.69
N ASN A 762 -13.99 -3.01 -23.84
CA ASN A 762 -13.32 -2.12 -22.89
C ASN A 762 -11.79 -2.28 -22.91
N ARG A 763 -11.20 -2.78 -24.01
CA ARG A 763 -9.74 -3.00 -24.13
C ARG A 763 -8.91 -1.74 -23.84
N SER A 764 -8.01 -1.88 -22.88
CA SER A 764 -7.00 -0.90 -22.49
C SER A 764 -5.59 -1.37 -22.92
N ASN A 765 -4.53 -0.83 -22.32
CA ASN A 765 -3.12 -1.15 -22.60
C ASN A 765 -2.73 -2.61 -22.35
N PHE A 766 -3.31 -3.25 -21.33
CA PHE A 766 -3.08 -4.65 -20.99
C PHE A 766 -4.34 -5.31 -20.44
N CYS A 767 -5.00 -4.63 -19.48
CA CYS A 767 -6.34 -4.95 -18.98
C CYS A 767 -7.44 -4.51 -19.97
N ALA A 768 -8.69 -4.81 -19.63
CA ALA A 768 -9.83 -3.99 -20.00
C ALA A 768 -10.17 -3.02 -18.88
N THR A 769 -10.66 -1.83 -19.21
CA THR A 769 -10.98 -0.77 -18.24
C THR A 769 -12.34 -0.14 -18.54
N LEU A 770 -13.22 -0.14 -17.54
CA LEU A 770 -14.49 0.57 -17.54
C LEU A 770 -14.38 1.75 -16.57
N ALA A 771 -14.64 2.96 -17.05
CA ALA A 771 -14.51 4.18 -16.24
C ALA A 771 -15.63 4.29 -15.19
N ILE A 772 -16.87 3.98 -15.56
CA ILE A 772 -18.03 4.09 -14.66
C ILE A 772 -18.93 2.86 -14.82
N PHE A 773 -19.28 2.24 -13.70
CA PHE A 773 -20.43 1.34 -13.58
C PHE A 773 -21.33 1.84 -12.45
N ALA A 774 -22.60 2.12 -12.75
CA ALA A 774 -23.55 2.64 -11.78
C ALA A 774 -24.87 1.87 -11.83
N GLN A 775 -25.34 1.40 -10.68
CA GLN A 775 -26.67 0.78 -10.49
C GLN A 775 -27.55 1.67 -9.59
N PRO A 776 -28.88 1.64 -9.78
CA PRO A 776 -29.80 2.60 -9.16
C PRO A 776 -29.94 2.40 -7.65
#